data_AF-A0A1Z4V6U6-F1
#
_entry.id   AF-A0A1Z4V6U6-F1
#
_cell.length_a   1.000
_cell.length_b   1.000
_cell.length_c   1.000
_cell.angle_alpha   90.00
_cell.angle_beta   90.00
_cell.angle_gamma   90.00
#
_symmetry.space_group_name_H-M   'P 1'
#
loop_
_entity.id
_entity.type
_entity.pdbx_description
1 polymer ?
#
loop_
_entity_poly.entity_id
_entity_poly.type
_entity_poly.pdbx_seq_one_letter_code
_entity_poly.pdbx_strand_id
1 'polypeptide(L)'
;MVFERPQTNQPRRPQPPAPTTPDVNRPRKVINVPVGDNGRGNGNPGGHGGGNNQPPIPSPWLNPDNPPQPHPEASFVEYLRWMRTACSSASLSPNHDYKDSTKVQILQMAEQGSKYSQRLQQLTKRTELIAQKSFKVQCPWRIRVGGHRGPESILLPAFDALGIPYIPSSSLRGVARTQAIREIMAKDKIEWQEAEKQIASYFGSVETQDKANQAGKVVFLDAYPLPNQNQNVLAVDIANNIWQWDNNSANNTPKYSPNPNPFFSLEKPMFVIGLRLASNCQDNDILEQVKQWLIKGLQAGVGSQVNTGYGQLNPAGKLEKNHEFFRVEFVIEGQLIHGRQRFRNVNQPYQRGNDGRFRTDNNGKLRTDNIATSEVRPVAFKSMLRYWFRTFALGVLEPTQVQEWENKIFGGINPSKQYGWLMVRVLEGKTIRDNATNQNDDFGEQSGILTLNYSPEIPQSQKQNLEKLIKNLTWLMFHLGGIGQGARRPLYSRKNRNPPRPPWYRGCNLITESDDNFWTLPDNTKQFQELFKTKIRNFYEALQTLGVNFNSGQLRTCGIVRNNQWTEAIDANCRIFVCSGDEKFGKSYALSVLHSDELKFNNNYDGNLCGKTQGNKVIPSPVWIANLGNYQVVTVFGANENPRRKYLETLQSKVQIFPL
;
A
#
# COMPACT_ATOMS: atom_id res chain seq x y z
N MET A 1 -27.69 -9.10 -19.34
CA MET A 1 -28.00 -10.46 -19.83
C MET A 1 -26.75 -11.30 -19.67
N VAL A 2 -26.82 -12.35 -18.83
CA VAL A 2 -25.71 -13.25 -18.55
C VAL A 2 -25.84 -14.46 -19.45
N PHE A 3 -24.82 -14.75 -20.26
CA PHE A 3 -24.76 -15.95 -21.09
C PHE A 3 -24.22 -17.11 -20.26
N GLU A 4 -25.05 -18.13 -20.05
CA GLU A 4 -24.61 -19.44 -19.52
C GLU A 4 -23.87 -20.22 -20.61
N ARG A 5 -22.76 -20.88 -20.22
CA ARG A 5 -21.99 -21.78 -21.11
C ARG A 5 -22.55 -23.21 -21.04
N PRO A 6 -22.60 -23.97 -22.15
CA PRO A 6 -23.10 -25.34 -22.16
C PRO A 6 -22.18 -26.31 -21.41
N GLN A 7 -22.78 -27.27 -20.70
CA GLN A 7 -22.08 -28.41 -20.09
C GLN A 7 -21.69 -29.43 -21.17
N THR A 8 -20.41 -29.80 -21.22
CA THR A 8 -19.92 -30.92 -22.05
C THR A 8 -19.44 -32.07 -21.16
N ASN A 9 -19.97 -33.27 -21.42
CA ASN A 9 -19.61 -34.56 -20.83
C ASN A 9 -18.09 -34.82 -20.88
N GLN A 10 -17.48 -35.05 -19.71
CA GLN A 10 -16.08 -35.49 -19.60
C GLN A 10 -15.97 -37.03 -19.59
N PRO A 11 -15.06 -37.64 -20.37
CA PRO A 11 -14.72 -39.05 -20.23
C PRO A 11 -13.82 -39.34 -19.00
N ARG A 12 -13.92 -40.56 -18.46
CA ARG A 12 -13.27 -41.03 -17.21
C ARG A 12 -11.73 -40.94 -17.26
N ARG A 13 -11.12 -40.48 -16.17
CA ARG A 13 -9.66 -40.41 -15.95
C ARG A 13 -9.02 -41.81 -15.79
N PRO A 14 -7.78 -42.04 -16.26
CA PRO A 14 -6.99 -43.24 -15.95
C PRO A 14 -6.47 -43.22 -14.50
N GLN A 15 -6.32 -44.40 -13.91
CA GLN A 15 -5.75 -44.59 -12.56
C GLN A 15 -4.24 -44.29 -12.51
N PRO A 16 -3.73 -43.76 -11.38
CA PRO A 16 -2.30 -43.48 -11.19
C PRO A 16 -1.47 -44.75 -10.94
N PRO A 17 -0.20 -44.79 -11.39
CA PRO A 17 0.71 -45.91 -11.11
C PRO A 17 1.20 -45.92 -9.65
N ALA A 18 1.58 -47.11 -9.18
CA ALA A 18 2.02 -47.39 -7.81
C ALA A 18 3.33 -46.66 -7.42
N PRO A 19 3.53 -46.32 -6.13
CA PRO A 19 4.66 -45.52 -5.69
C PRO A 19 5.94 -46.34 -5.56
N THR A 20 7.00 -45.94 -6.25
CA THR A 20 8.38 -46.38 -6.02
C THR A 20 9.06 -45.48 -4.99
N THR A 21 9.67 -46.09 -3.97
CA THR A 21 10.47 -45.41 -2.92
C THR A 21 11.81 -44.93 -3.49
N PRO A 22 12.21 -43.65 -3.33
CA PRO A 22 13.53 -43.18 -3.76
C PRO A 22 14.65 -43.53 -2.77
N ASP A 23 15.79 -43.94 -3.32
CA ASP A 23 17.04 -44.29 -2.65
C ASP A 23 17.71 -43.07 -1.96
N VAL A 24 18.15 -43.25 -0.71
CA VAL A 24 18.47 -42.20 0.27
C VAL A 24 19.95 -41.78 0.26
N ASN A 25 20.79 -42.40 -0.58
CA ASN A 25 22.26 -42.30 -0.44
C ASN A 25 23.00 -41.39 -1.45
N ARG A 26 22.36 -40.38 -2.07
CA ARG A 26 23.08 -39.42 -2.95
C ARG A 26 23.29 -38.04 -2.30
N PRO A 27 24.53 -37.50 -2.30
CA PRO A 27 24.81 -36.16 -1.76
C PRO A 27 24.31 -35.04 -2.69
N ARG A 28 23.54 -34.10 -2.12
CA ARG A 28 22.87 -32.99 -2.82
C ARG A 28 23.69 -31.69 -2.74
N LYS A 29 23.99 -31.07 -3.88
CA LYS A 29 24.66 -29.75 -4.00
C LYS A 29 23.66 -28.59 -3.91
N VAL A 30 24.13 -27.47 -3.35
CA VAL A 30 23.41 -26.18 -3.23
C VAL A 30 23.24 -25.52 -4.61
N ILE A 31 22.09 -24.86 -4.83
CA ILE A 31 21.81 -24.06 -6.03
C ILE A 31 22.57 -22.72 -5.93
N ASN A 32 23.47 -22.48 -6.88
CA ASN A 32 23.81 -21.14 -7.34
C ASN A 32 22.88 -20.81 -8.50
N VAL A 33 22.13 -19.70 -8.40
CA VAL A 33 21.66 -19.01 -9.60
C VAL A 33 22.94 -18.50 -10.29
N PRO A 34 23.14 -18.67 -11.61
CA PRO A 34 24.33 -18.16 -12.26
C PRO A 34 24.28 -16.63 -12.22
N VAL A 35 24.90 -16.06 -11.19
CA VAL A 35 25.46 -14.72 -11.25
C VAL A 35 26.71 -14.92 -12.09
N GLY A 36 26.67 -14.51 -13.35
CA GLY A 36 27.87 -14.44 -14.18
C GLY A 36 28.89 -13.55 -13.47
N ASP A 37 29.82 -14.16 -12.77
CA ASP A 37 30.97 -13.53 -12.16
C ASP A 37 32.20 -14.14 -12.83
N ASN A 38 32.79 -13.40 -13.75
CA ASN A 38 34.07 -13.74 -14.35
C ASN A 38 35.16 -13.37 -13.35
N GLY A 39 35.40 -14.25 -12.37
CA GLY A 39 36.48 -14.14 -11.41
C GLY A 39 37.24 -15.45 -11.31
N ARG A 40 38.33 -15.59 -12.08
CA ARG A 40 39.29 -16.68 -11.92
C ARG A 40 39.99 -16.53 -10.56
N GLY A 41 39.56 -17.30 -9.56
CA GLY A 41 40.23 -17.44 -8.27
C GLY A 41 40.58 -18.90 -8.01
N ASN A 42 41.83 -19.26 -8.29
CA ASN A 42 42.40 -20.58 -8.04
C ASN A 42 42.65 -20.73 -6.52
N GLY A 43 41.98 -21.68 -5.85
CA GLY A 43 42.12 -21.90 -4.41
C GLY A 43 41.85 -23.36 -4.04
N ASN A 44 42.93 -24.06 -3.70
CA ASN A 44 43.00 -25.49 -3.35
C ASN A 44 42.20 -25.80 -2.06
N PRO A 45 41.55 -26.98 -1.91
CA PRO A 45 40.78 -27.33 -0.72
C PRO A 45 41.63 -28.14 0.28
N GLY A 46 41.88 -27.58 1.45
CA GLY A 46 42.50 -28.30 2.56
C GLY A 46 42.05 -27.74 3.90
N GLY A 47 41.29 -28.51 4.67
CA GLY A 47 40.88 -28.13 6.02
C GLY A 47 39.61 -28.83 6.49
N HIS A 48 39.76 -30.05 7.01
CA HIS A 48 38.74 -30.74 7.78
C HIS A 48 38.48 -30.02 9.12
N GLY A 49 37.31 -29.39 9.23
CA GLY A 49 36.73 -28.97 10.50
C GLY A 49 35.32 -29.55 10.62
N GLY A 50 35.12 -30.45 11.58
CA GLY A 50 33.86 -31.13 11.86
C GLY A 50 32.77 -30.19 12.38
N GLY A 51 32.13 -29.46 11.48
CA GLY A 51 30.90 -28.72 11.75
C GLY A 51 29.68 -29.61 11.53
N ASN A 52 28.78 -29.67 12.52
CA ASN A 52 27.47 -30.30 12.43
C ASN A 52 26.73 -29.86 11.15
N ASN A 53 26.80 -30.69 10.10
CA ASN A 53 26.13 -30.47 8.82
C ASN A 53 24.65 -30.82 8.97
N GLN A 54 23.85 -29.90 9.53
CA GLN A 54 22.43 -29.94 9.20
C GLN A 54 22.30 -29.71 7.68
N PRO A 55 21.62 -30.61 6.94
CA PRO A 55 21.43 -30.43 5.51
C PRO A 55 20.75 -29.08 5.23
N PRO A 56 21.10 -28.40 4.13
CA PRO A 56 20.41 -27.17 3.73
C PRO A 56 18.91 -27.46 3.63
N ILE A 57 18.10 -26.56 4.17
CA ILE A 57 16.63 -26.70 4.10
C ILE A 57 16.26 -26.72 2.61
N PRO A 58 15.65 -27.82 2.11
CA PRO A 58 15.31 -27.93 0.70
C PRO A 58 14.31 -26.84 0.31
N SER A 59 14.44 -26.32 -0.92
CA SER A 59 13.43 -25.42 -1.48
C SER A 59 12.07 -26.12 -1.40
N PRO A 60 11.03 -25.46 -0.85
CA PRO A 60 9.70 -26.06 -0.78
C PRO A 60 9.02 -26.16 -2.16
N TRP A 61 9.63 -25.61 -3.21
CA TRP A 61 9.05 -25.54 -4.57
C TRP A 61 9.70 -26.46 -5.58
N LEU A 62 10.97 -26.75 -5.39
CA LEU A 62 11.77 -27.51 -6.34
C LEU A 62 12.16 -28.81 -5.70
N ASN A 63 12.01 -29.90 -6.45
CA ASN A 63 12.65 -31.14 -6.08
C ASN A 63 14.17 -30.91 -6.09
N PRO A 64 14.86 -31.02 -4.94
CA PRO A 64 16.30 -30.78 -4.87
C PRO A 64 17.11 -31.77 -5.72
N ASP A 65 16.53 -32.93 -6.05
CA ASP A 65 17.15 -33.94 -6.91
C ASP A 65 16.88 -33.72 -8.40
N ASN A 66 15.90 -32.88 -8.74
CA ASN A 66 15.53 -32.60 -10.12
C ASN A 66 15.21 -31.10 -10.33
N PRO A 67 16.16 -30.19 -10.05
CA PRO A 67 15.94 -28.77 -10.24
C PRO A 67 15.90 -28.42 -11.74
N PRO A 68 14.91 -27.64 -12.20
CA PRO A 68 14.89 -27.16 -13.58
C PRO A 68 16.12 -26.27 -13.84
N GLN A 69 16.70 -26.40 -15.03
CA GLN A 69 17.83 -25.60 -15.52
C GLN A 69 17.31 -24.59 -16.55
N PRO A 70 16.85 -23.39 -16.13
CA PRO A 70 16.38 -22.39 -17.08
C PRO A 70 17.53 -21.86 -17.94
N HIS A 71 17.20 -21.36 -19.14
CA HIS A 71 18.17 -20.69 -20.00
C HIS A 71 18.80 -19.49 -19.27
N PRO A 72 20.10 -19.17 -19.44
CA PRO A 72 20.75 -18.04 -18.75
C PRO A 72 20.09 -16.68 -19.00
N GLU A 73 19.40 -16.54 -20.13
CA GLU A 73 18.64 -15.33 -20.49
C GLU A 73 17.15 -15.39 -20.09
N ALA A 74 16.70 -16.51 -19.52
CA ALA A 74 15.33 -16.65 -19.06
C ALA A 74 15.09 -15.78 -17.83
N SER A 75 14.05 -14.97 -17.86
CA SER A 75 13.67 -14.17 -16.69
C SER A 75 12.96 -15.00 -15.63
N PHE A 76 12.67 -14.36 -14.50
CA PHE A 76 11.80 -14.88 -13.45
C PHE A 76 10.45 -15.43 -13.95
N VAL A 77 9.93 -14.96 -15.09
CA VAL A 77 8.65 -15.47 -15.62
C VAL A 77 8.75 -16.90 -16.11
N GLU A 78 9.91 -17.31 -16.63
CA GLU A 78 10.15 -18.72 -16.94
C GLU A 78 10.07 -19.54 -15.66
N TYR A 79 10.65 -19.05 -14.56
CA TYR A 79 10.57 -19.69 -13.25
C TYR A 79 9.12 -19.78 -12.71
N LEU A 80 8.30 -18.75 -12.92
CA LEU A 80 6.88 -18.76 -12.55
C LEU A 80 6.07 -19.86 -13.26
N ARG A 81 6.44 -20.27 -14.48
CA ARG A 81 5.74 -21.33 -15.23
C ARG A 81 5.84 -22.68 -14.51
N TRP A 82 6.98 -22.93 -13.89
CA TRP A 82 7.33 -24.18 -13.20
C TRP A 82 6.87 -24.20 -11.74
N MET A 83 6.68 -23.03 -11.12
CA MET A 83 6.11 -22.95 -9.78
C MET A 83 4.61 -23.26 -9.80
N ARG A 84 4.23 -24.34 -9.13
CA ARG A 84 2.84 -24.60 -8.76
C ARG A 84 2.66 -24.23 -7.30
N THR A 85 1.46 -23.80 -6.93
CA THR A 85 1.03 -23.81 -5.53
C THR A 85 1.36 -25.20 -4.99
N ALA A 86 2.10 -25.31 -3.89
CA ALA A 86 2.27 -26.61 -3.25
C ALA A 86 0.85 -27.14 -3.01
N CYS A 87 0.47 -28.22 -3.71
CA CYS A 87 -0.89 -28.74 -3.64
C CYS A 87 -1.24 -28.90 -2.16
N SER A 88 -2.27 -28.15 -1.72
CA SER A 88 -3.17 -28.65 -0.70
C SER A 88 -3.69 -29.98 -1.24
N SER A 89 -3.12 -31.09 -0.79
CA SER A 89 -3.83 -32.35 -0.88
C SER A 89 -5.22 -32.08 -0.31
N ALA A 90 -6.25 -32.58 -0.99
CA ALA A 90 -7.65 -32.39 -0.65
C ALA A 90 -8.07 -33.07 0.68
N SER A 91 -7.17 -33.10 1.66
CA SER A 91 -7.28 -33.90 2.88
C SER A 91 -6.69 -33.24 4.13
N LEU A 92 -6.25 -31.97 4.11
CA LEU A 92 -5.78 -31.29 5.33
C LEU A 92 -6.34 -29.88 5.45
N SER A 93 -7.29 -29.75 6.37
CA SER A 93 -7.79 -28.60 7.14
C SER A 93 -7.53 -27.15 6.62
N PRO A 94 -8.54 -26.25 6.65
CA PRO A 94 -8.42 -24.84 6.22
C PRO A 94 -7.40 -23.95 6.98
N ASN A 95 -6.61 -24.50 7.90
CA ASN A 95 -5.82 -23.77 8.89
C ASN A 95 -4.31 -23.93 8.76
N HIS A 96 -3.75 -24.22 7.58
CA HIS A 96 -2.30 -24.19 7.44
C HIS A 96 -1.77 -22.78 7.19
N ASP A 97 -1.01 -22.30 8.17
CA ASP A 97 -0.06 -21.17 8.16
C ASP A 97 0.91 -21.30 6.96
N TYR A 98 0.42 -20.98 5.78
CA TYR A 98 1.24 -21.03 4.58
C TYR A 98 2.34 -19.96 4.69
N LYS A 99 3.59 -20.38 4.47
CA LYS A 99 4.81 -19.64 4.83
C LYS A 99 4.97 -18.37 3.98
N ASP A 100 4.45 -17.24 4.47
CA ASP A 100 4.66 -15.88 3.91
C ASP A 100 6.13 -15.60 3.57
N SER A 101 7.04 -16.10 4.41
CA SER A 101 8.49 -16.04 4.21
C SER A 101 8.95 -16.56 2.84
N THR A 102 8.30 -17.61 2.35
CA THR A 102 8.72 -18.25 1.10
C THR A 102 8.30 -17.43 -0.13
N LYS A 103 7.11 -16.82 -0.11
CA LYS A 103 6.67 -15.85 -1.13
C LYS A 103 7.63 -14.68 -1.22
N VAL A 104 7.94 -14.09 -0.06
CA VAL A 104 8.89 -12.98 0.03
C VAL A 104 10.26 -13.36 -0.54
N GLN A 105 10.72 -14.60 -0.30
CA GLN A 105 12.02 -15.08 -0.77
C GLN A 105 12.06 -15.15 -2.30
N ILE A 106 11.07 -15.80 -2.91
CA ILE A 106 10.96 -15.93 -4.37
C ILE A 106 10.90 -14.55 -5.04
N LEU A 107 10.05 -13.66 -4.51
CA LEU A 107 9.89 -12.32 -5.06
C LEU A 107 11.19 -11.52 -4.97
N GLN A 108 11.92 -11.65 -3.86
CA GLN A 108 13.22 -11.02 -3.68
C GLN A 108 14.29 -11.61 -4.61
N MET A 109 14.30 -12.92 -4.86
CA MET A 109 15.22 -13.53 -5.82
C MET A 109 14.97 -13.00 -7.24
N ALA A 110 13.70 -12.88 -7.64
CA ALA A 110 13.31 -12.33 -8.92
C ALA A 110 13.80 -10.89 -9.11
N GLU A 111 13.56 -10.06 -8.10
CA GLU A 111 14.02 -8.68 -8.06
C GLU A 111 15.56 -8.65 -8.13
N GLN A 112 16.28 -9.35 -7.25
CA GLN A 112 17.75 -9.30 -7.26
C GLN A 112 18.37 -9.87 -8.54
N GLY A 113 17.69 -10.79 -9.22
CA GLY A 113 18.17 -11.44 -10.44
C GLY A 113 17.82 -10.75 -11.75
N SER A 114 16.93 -9.74 -11.76
CA SER A 114 16.44 -9.14 -13.01
C SER A 114 17.47 -8.22 -13.69
N LYS A 115 18.11 -8.73 -14.75
CA LYS A 115 19.11 -8.03 -15.56
C LYS A 115 18.58 -7.71 -16.96
N TYR A 116 17.75 -6.67 -17.08
CA TYR A 116 17.05 -6.36 -18.35
C TYR A 116 17.77 -5.34 -19.26
N SER A 117 18.84 -4.69 -18.79
CA SER A 117 19.41 -3.48 -19.41
C SER A 117 19.66 -3.58 -20.92
N GLN A 118 20.43 -4.59 -21.38
CA GLN A 118 20.76 -4.74 -22.80
C GLN A 118 19.51 -4.95 -23.67
N ARG A 119 18.55 -5.74 -23.19
CA ARG A 119 17.32 -6.01 -23.92
C ARG A 119 16.40 -4.78 -23.95
N LEU A 120 16.31 -4.03 -22.86
CA LEU A 120 15.57 -2.77 -22.82
C LEU A 120 16.15 -1.71 -23.77
N GLN A 121 17.48 -1.67 -23.95
CA GLN A 121 18.11 -0.82 -24.98
C GLN A 121 17.64 -1.18 -26.39
N GLN A 122 17.65 -2.48 -26.73
CA GLN A 122 17.16 -2.95 -28.03
C GLN A 122 15.68 -2.61 -28.24
N LEU A 123 14.84 -2.84 -27.23
CA LEU A 123 13.40 -2.56 -27.29
C LEU A 123 13.09 -1.06 -27.40
N THR A 124 13.88 -0.22 -26.70
CA THR A 124 13.77 1.25 -26.79
C THR A 124 14.09 1.72 -28.21
N LYS A 125 15.25 1.31 -28.76
CA LYS A 125 15.65 1.65 -30.13
C LYS A 125 14.62 1.19 -31.16
N ARG A 126 14.06 -0.02 -30.98
CA ARG A 126 13.00 -0.55 -31.84
C ARG A 126 11.74 0.31 -31.79
N THR A 127 11.34 0.74 -30.60
CA THR A 127 10.17 1.62 -30.42
C THR A 127 10.37 2.95 -31.13
N GLU A 128 11.55 3.57 -30.97
CA GLU A 128 11.90 4.83 -31.63
C GLU A 128 11.94 4.73 -33.15
N LEU A 129 12.42 3.61 -33.71
CA LEU A 129 12.46 3.38 -35.16
C LEU A 129 11.07 3.13 -35.78
N ILE A 130 10.14 2.51 -35.04
CA ILE A 130 8.80 2.18 -35.55
C ILE A 130 7.83 3.35 -35.38
N ALA A 131 7.99 4.15 -34.34
CA ALA A 131 7.08 5.23 -34.01
C ALA A 131 7.23 6.41 -34.98
N GLN A 132 6.09 6.99 -35.40
CA GLN A 132 6.09 8.29 -36.08
C GLN A 132 6.13 9.44 -35.07
N LYS A 133 5.54 9.24 -33.88
CA LYS A 133 5.60 10.15 -32.75
C LYS A 133 5.99 9.36 -31.50
N SER A 134 6.96 9.87 -30.76
CA SER A 134 7.31 9.32 -29.46
C SER A 134 7.45 10.41 -28.41
N PHE A 135 7.24 10.04 -27.16
CA PHE A 135 7.44 10.93 -26.02
C PHE A 135 7.82 10.12 -24.77
N LYS A 136 8.56 10.77 -23.87
CA LYS A 136 9.02 10.16 -22.62
C LYS A 136 8.06 10.50 -21.48
N VAL A 137 7.76 9.50 -20.66
CA VAL A 137 6.98 9.67 -19.43
C VAL A 137 7.70 9.05 -18.25
N GLN A 138 7.52 9.62 -17.07
CA GLN A 138 8.13 9.17 -15.81
C GLN A 138 7.05 8.89 -14.77
N CYS A 139 7.20 7.77 -14.08
CA CYS A 139 6.43 7.48 -12.88
C CYS A 139 7.15 8.01 -11.64
N PRO A 140 6.53 8.88 -10.82
CA PRO A 140 7.19 9.47 -9.66
C PRO A 140 7.37 8.48 -8.50
N TRP A 141 6.56 7.42 -8.44
CA TRP A 141 6.60 6.44 -7.35
C TRP A 141 6.59 5.00 -7.87
N ARG A 142 5.44 4.32 -7.89
CA ARG A 142 5.34 2.92 -8.33
C ARG A 142 4.25 2.74 -9.36
N ILE A 143 4.40 1.77 -10.25
CA ILE A 143 3.38 1.43 -11.25
C ILE A 143 3.22 -0.08 -11.35
N ARG A 144 1.97 -0.51 -11.57
CA ARG A 144 1.63 -1.89 -11.91
C ARG A 144 0.51 -1.86 -12.95
N VAL A 145 0.87 -2.16 -14.19
CA VAL A 145 -0.08 -2.33 -15.31
C VAL A 145 -0.15 -3.80 -15.68
N GLY A 146 -1.34 -4.27 -16.04
CA GLY A 146 -1.63 -5.69 -16.23
C GLY A 146 -2.05 -6.37 -14.93
N GLY A 147 -2.15 -7.69 -14.97
CA GLY A 147 -2.65 -8.46 -13.83
C GLY A 147 -3.02 -9.88 -14.19
N HIS A 148 -2.02 -10.72 -14.45
CA HIS A 148 -2.21 -12.16 -14.30
C HIS A 148 -1.98 -12.52 -12.83
N ARG A 149 -2.77 -13.47 -12.32
CA ARG A 149 -2.44 -14.11 -11.05
C ARG A 149 -1.33 -15.11 -11.34
N GLY A 150 -0.17 -14.88 -10.74
CA GLY A 150 0.91 -15.85 -10.70
C GLY A 150 0.62 -17.00 -9.75
N PRO A 151 1.61 -17.88 -9.53
CA PRO A 151 1.59 -18.86 -8.46
C PRO A 151 1.19 -18.20 -7.13
N GLU A 152 0.40 -18.92 -6.34
CA GLU A 152 -0.06 -18.47 -5.02
C GLU A 152 -0.86 -17.16 -4.98
N SER A 153 -1.54 -16.83 -6.08
CA SER A 153 -2.31 -15.58 -6.25
C SER A 153 -1.47 -14.31 -6.15
N ILE A 154 -0.16 -14.39 -6.37
CA ILE A 154 0.72 -13.21 -6.48
C ILE A 154 0.23 -12.35 -7.65
N LEU A 155 0.08 -11.05 -7.40
CA LEU A 155 -0.31 -10.10 -8.43
C LEU A 155 0.94 -9.67 -9.22
N LEU A 156 0.94 -9.92 -10.52
CA LEU A 156 2.05 -9.64 -11.42
C LEU A 156 1.75 -8.44 -12.33
N PRO A 157 2.75 -7.61 -12.68
CA PRO A 157 2.65 -6.74 -13.84
C PRO A 157 2.55 -7.57 -15.13
N ALA A 158 2.20 -6.93 -16.23
CA ALA A 158 2.31 -7.54 -17.54
C ALA A 158 3.79 -7.82 -17.86
N PHE A 159 4.04 -9.03 -18.35
CA PHE A 159 5.35 -9.53 -18.73
C PHE A 159 5.30 -10.00 -20.17
N ASP A 160 6.32 -9.66 -20.96
CA ASP A 160 6.42 -10.19 -22.32
C ASP A 160 6.84 -11.68 -22.30
N ALA A 161 7.00 -12.28 -23.48
CA ALA A 161 7.36 -13.70 -23.60
C ALA A 161 8.70 -14.05 -22.93
N LEU A 162 9.60 -13.07 -22.76
CA LEU A 162 10.89 -13.20 -22.09
C LEU A 162 10.81 -12.77 -20.62
N GLY A 163 9.64 -12.33 -20.15
CA GLY A 163 9.35 -11.86 -18.80
C GLY A 163 9.98 -10.54 -18.43
N ILE A 164 10.03 -9.62 -19.40
CA ILE A 164 10.34 -8.21 -19.17
C ILE A 164 9.04 -7.48 -18.86
N PRO A 165 8.99 -6.70 -17.76
CA PRO A 165 7.78 -5.98 -17.41
C PRO A 165 7.56 -4.81 -18.37
N TYR A 166 6.31 -4.58 -18.77
CA TYR A 166 5.96 -3.53 -19.73
C TYR A 166 4.53 -3.02 -19.52
N ILE A 167 4.19 -1.94 -20.22
CA ILE A 167 2.81 -1.45 -20.35
C ILE A 167 2.30 -1.92 -21.71
N PRO A 168 1.27 -2.79 -21.75
CA PRO A 168 0.69 -3.22 -23.01
C PRO A 168 0.11 -2.07 -23.81
N SER A 169 0.31 -2.09 -25.12
CA SER A 169 -0.29 -1.20 -26.12
C SER A 169 -1.81 -1.10 -25.98
N SER A 170 -2.47 -2.21 -25.63
CA SER A 170 -3.91 -2.25 -25.33
C SER A 170 -4.28 -1.41 -24.10
N SER A 171 -3.42 -1.37 -23.07
CA SER A 171 -3.62 -0.52 -21.90
C SER A 171 -3.43 0.95 -22.24
N LEU A 172 -2.42 1.30 -23.05
CA LEU A 172 -2.21 2.66 -23.54
C LEU A 172 -3.39 3.13 -24.40
N ARG A 173 -3.85 2.29 -25.34
CA ARG A 173 -5.04 2.58 -26.14
C ARG A 173 -6.27 2.78 -25.27
N GLY A 174 -6.47 1.94 -24.25
CA GLY A 174 -7.58 2.07 -23.30
C GLY A 174 -7.54 3.39 -22.55
N VAL A 175 -6.36 3.82 -22.07
CA VAL A 175 -6.19 5.12 -21.39
C VAL A 175 -6.55 6.28 -22.31
N ALA A 176 -6.02 6.30 -23.53
CA ALA A 176 -6.33 7.35 -24.51
C ALA A 176 -7.83 7.36 -24.87
N ARG A 177 -8.44 6.19 -25.09
CA ARG A 177 -9.87 6.02 -25.38
C ARG A 177 -10.73 6.58 -24.25
N THR A 178 -10.47 6.19 -23.01
CA THR A 178 -11.22 6.68 -21.84
C THR A 178 -11.06 8.17 -21.64
N GLN A 179 -9.87 8.73 -21.86
CA GLN A 179 -9.65 10.17 -21.77
C GLN A 179 -10.43 10.92 -22.85
N ALA A 180 -10.45 10.41 -24.09
CA ALA A 180 -11.23 10.98 -25.20
C ALA A 180 -12.73 11.02 -24.88
N ILE A 181 -13.28 9.90 -24.40
CA ILE A 181 -14.68 9.79 -23.98
C ILE A 181 -15.01 10.85 -22.93
N ARG A 182 -14.21 10.94 -21.86
CA ARG A 182 -14.44 11.92 -20.79
C ARG A 182 -14.39 13.36 -21.28
N GLU A 183 -13.46 13.67 -22.17
CA GLU A 183 -13.31 15.02 -22.74
C GLU A 183 -14.55 15.40 -23.58
N ILE A 184 -15.06 14.47 -24.40
CA ILE A 184 -16.27 14.67 -25.20
C ILE A 184 -17.52 14.76 -24.32
N MET A 185 -17.68 13.87 -23.33
CA MET A 185 -18.79 13.94 -22.37
C MET A 185 -18.85 15.32 -21.69
N ALA A 186 -17.70 15.86 -21.28
CA ALA A 186 -17.61 17.16 -20.63
C ALA A 186 -17.92 18.32 -21.60
N LYS A 187 -17.41 18.25 -22.83
CA LYS A 187 -17.60 19.29 -23.86
C LYS A 187 -19.04 19.35 -24.36
N ASP A 188 -19.61 18.20 -24.69
CA ASP A 188 -20.90 18.10 -25.38
C ASP A 188 -22.07 17.82 -24.42
N LYS A 189 -21.78 17.61 -23.12
CA LYS A 189 -22.76 17.27 -22.07
C LYS A 189 -23.61 16.04 -22.41
N ILE A 190 -22.93 15.01 -22.91
CA ILE A 190 -23.55 13.74 -23.30
C ILE A 190 -23.09 12.58 -22.41
N GLU A 191 -23.85 11.50 -22.45
CA GLU A 191 -23.55 10.27 -21.74
C GLU A 191 -22.44 9.46 -22.40
N TRP A 192 -21.82 8.57 -21.61
CA TRP A 192 -20.67 7.75 -22.01
C TRP A 192 -20.89 7.02 -23.34
N GLN A 193 -22.05 6.38 -23.51
CA GLN A 193 -22.37 5.58 -24.70
C GLN A 193 -22.39 6.43 -25.97
N GLU A 194 -22.85 7.68 -25.90
CA GLU A 194 -22.90 8.56 -27.07
C GLU A 194 -21.52 9.13 -27.38
N ALA A 195 -20.76 9.52 -26.36
CA ALA A 195 -19.37 9.95 -26.52
C ALA A 195 -18.47 8.84 -27.10
N GLU A 196 -18.74 7.58 -26.74
CA GLU A 196 -18.03 6.42 -27.27
C GLU A 196 -18.25 6.22 -28.79
N LYS A 197 -19.44 6.56 -29.32
CA LYS A 197 -19.69 6.53 -30.76
C LYS A 197 -18.88 7.60 -31.49
N GLN A 198 -18.77 8.80 -30.92
CA GLN A 198 -18.05 9.91 -31.55
C GLN A 198 -16.54 9.63 -31.71
N ILE A 199 -15.94 8.84 -30.82
CA ILE A 199 -14.51 8.51 -30.91
C ILE A 199 -14.19 7.36 -31.88
N ALA A 200 -15.21 6.76 -32.51
CA ALA A 200 -15.02 5.65 -33.45
C ALA A 200 -14.10 6.03 -34.63
N SER A 201 -14.13 7.29 -35.07
CA SER A 201 -13.24 7.82 -36.11
C SER A 201 -11.75 7.81 -35.75
N TYR A 202 -11.40 7.70 -34.46
CA TYR A 202 -10.02 7.61 -33.97
C TYR A 202 -9.65 6.18 -33.61
N PHE A 203 -10.49 5.52 -32.79
CA PHE A 203 -10.16 4.24 -32.18
C PHE A 203 -10.80 3.04 -32.86
N GLY A 204 -11.72 3.24 -33.80
CA GLY A 204 -12.48 2.16 -34.44
C GLY A 204 -13.60 1.61 -33.56
N SER A 205 -14.71 1.23 -34.20
CA SER A 205 -15.83 0.52 -33.56
C SER A 205 -16.47 -0.50 -34.49
N VAL A 206 -16.77 -1.70 -34.00
CA VAL A 206 -17.51 -2.71 -34.79
C VAL A 206 -19.01 -2.36 -34.94
N GLU A 207 -19.51 -1.45 -34.11
CA GLU A 207 -20.92 -1.04 -34.08
C GLU A 207 -21.23 0.13 -35.02
N THR A 208 -20.20 0.74 -35.63
CA THR A 208 -20.41 1.86 -36.57
C THR A 208 -20.85 1.36 -37.95
N GLN A 209 -21.79 2.10 -38.55
CA GLN A 209 -22.24 1.88 -39.92
C GLN A 209 -21.23 2.39 -40.95
N ASP A 210 -20.36 3.32 -40.57
CA ASP A 210 -19.29 3.82 -41.43
C ASP A 210 -18.13 2.83 -41.47
N LYS A 211 -17.98 2.12 -42.60
CA LYS A 211 -16.90 1.16 -42.82
C LYS A 211 -15.51 1.77 -42.62
N ALA A 212 -15.31 3.07 -42.90
CA ALA A 212 -14.03 3.73 -42.70
C ALA A 212 -13.63 3.80 -41.21
N ASN A 213 -14.60 3.77 -40.30
CA ASN A 213 -14.43 3.90 -38.85
C ASN A 213 -14.54 2.57 -38.10
N GLN A 214 -14.52 1.43 -38.79
CA GLN A 214 -14.51 0.11 -38.15
C GLN A 214 -13.14 -0.27 -37.60
N ALA A 215 -12.07 0.21 -38.23
CA ALA A 215 -10.68 0.00 -37.80
C ALA A 215 -10.09 1.27 -37.20
N GLY A 216 -9.35 1.13 -36.10
CA GLY A 216 -8.67 2.26 -35.46
C GLY A 216 -7.60 2.89 -36.35
N LYS A 217 -7.43 4.20 -36.24
CA LYS A 217 -6.53 5.01 -37.09
C LYS A 217 -5.12 5.15 -36.54
N VAL A 218 -4.91 4.81 -35.27
CA VAL A 218 -3.62 4.94 -34.57
C VAL A 218 -3.20 3.59 -33.99
N VAL A 219 -1.94 3.20 -34.26
CA VAL A 219 -1.26 2.05 -33.67
C VAL A 219 -0.49 2.52 -32.44
N PHE A 220 -0.76 1.85 -31.32
CA PHE A 220 -0.03 2.01 -30.06
C PHE A 220 1.04 0.93 -29.97
N LEU A 221 2.27 1.30 -29.64
CA LEU A 221 3.34 0.34 -29.37
C LEU A 221 3.35 -0.02 -27.88
N ASP A 222 3.83 -1.22 -27.57
CA ASP A 222 4.09 -1.62 -26.19
C ASP A 222 5.18 -0.72 -25.59
N ALA A 223 5.00 -0.28 -24.34
CA ALA A 223 5.94 0.61 -23.68
C ALA A 223 6.76 -0.13 -22.63
N TYR A 224 8.05 -0.25 -22.91
CA TYR A 224 9.04 -0.85 -22.01
C TYR A 224 9.74 0.21 -21.17
N PRO A 225 10.14 -0.10 -19.92
CA PRO A 225 10.95 0.80 -19.13
C PRO A 225 12.27 1.13 -19.85
N LEU A 226 12.71 2.37 -19.74
CA LEU A 226 14.00 2.79 -20.26
C LEU A 226 15.13 2.03 -19.54
N PRO A 227 16.20 1.65 -20.27
CA PRO A 227 17.35 0.99 -19.68
C PRO A 227 18.02 1.96 -18.71
N ASN A 228 18.07 1.59 -17.43
CA ASN A 228 18.91 2.27 -16.45
C ASN A 228 19.99 1.29 -16.02
N GLN A 229 21.26 1.60 -16.30
CA GLN A 229 22.37 0.68 -16.10
C GLN A 229 22.54 0.25 -14.64
N ASN A 230 22.03 1.06 -13.70
CA ASN A 230 22.21 0.85 -12.25
C ASN A 230 20.90 0.63 -11.47
N GLN A 231 19.74 0.60 -12.14
CA GLN A 231 18.45 0.47 -11.46
C GLN A 231 17.69 -0.73 -11.98
N ASN A 232 17.47 -1.69 -11.08
CA ASN A 232 16.47 -2.70 -11.33
C ASN A 232 15.08 -2.07 -11.22
N VAL A 233 14.33 -2.08 -12.31
CA VAL A 233 13.01 -1.46 -12.37
C VAL A 233 11.95 -2.32 -11.69
N LEU A 234 12.10 -3.65 -11.71
CA LEU A 234 11.20 -4.57 -11.04
C LEU A 234 11.41 -4.48 -9.53
N ALA A 235 10.33 -4.23 -8.78
CA ALA A 235 10.42 -4.03 -7.35
C ALA A 235 9.32 -4.78 -6.59
N VAL A 236 9.69 -5.47 -5.50
CA VAL A 236 8.73 -6.09 -4.58
C VAL A 236 8.09 -5.01 -3.72
N ASP A 237 6.77 -5.08 -3.60
CA ASP A 237 5.96 -4.18 -2.82
C ASP A 237 4.91 -4.94 -2.01
N ILE A 238 4.21 -4.27 -1.09
CA ILE A 238 3.22 -4.89 -0.21
C ILE A 238 1.90 -4.12 -0.16
N ALA A 239 0.80 -4.87 -0.23
CA ALA A 239 -0.53 -4.40 0.09
C ALA A 239 -0.93 -4.99 1.45
N ASN A 240 -1.35 -4.16 2.40
CA ASN A 240 -1.80 -4.64 3.69
C ASN A 240 -3.14 -3.97 4.05
N ASN A 241 -4.22 -4.75 4.03
CA ASN A 241 -5.51 -4.24 4.47
C ASN A 241 -5.63 -4.38 5.99
N ILE A 242 -5.41 -3.29 6.71
CA ILE A 242 -5.38 -3.26 8.19
C ILE A 242 -6.79 -3.39 8.79
N TRP A 243 -7.80 -2.77 8.16
CA TRP A 243 -9.18 -2.77 8.63
C TRP A 243 -10.13 -3.31 7.56
N GLN A 244 -10.92 -4.31 7.91
CA GLN A 244 -11.87 -4.95 7.00
C GLN A 244 -13.27 -4.83 7.56
N TRP A 245 -14.23 -4.41 6.74
CA TRP A 245 -15.64 -4.46 7.10
C TRP A 245 -16.06 -5.90 7.36
N ASP A 246 -16.68 -6.12 8.51
CA ASP A 246 -17.27 -7.40 8.88
C ASP A 246 -18.80 -7.24 8.88
N ASN A 247 -19.40 -7.43 7.70
CA ASN A 247 -20.84 -7.32 7.49
C ASN A 247 -21.65 -8.44 8.19
N ASN A 248 -20.95 -9.42 8.80
CA ASN A 248 -21.57 -10.48 9.60
C ASN A 248 -21.43 -10.20 11.11
N SER A 249 -20.73 -9.13 11.50
CA SER A 249 -20.62 -8.74 12.91
C SER A 249 -21.91 -8.07 13.39
N ALA A 250 -22.24 -8.23 14.67
CA ALA A 250 -23.48 -7.69 15.25
C ALA A 250 -23.69 -6.17 15.05
N ASN A 251 -22.61 -5.42 14.79
CA ASN A 251 -22.65 -3.96 14.61
C ASN A 251 -22.22 -3.52 13.21
N ASN A 252 -21.95 -4.45 12.27
CA ASN A 252 -21.42 -4.18 10.93
C ASN A 252 -20.21 -3.24 10.93
N THR A 253 -19.34 -3.33 11.94
CA THR A 253 -18.18 -2.43 12.10
C THR A 253 -16.89 -3.04 11.56
N PRO A 254 -15.89 -2.23 11.18
CA PRO A 254 -14.60 -2.74 10.73
C PRO A 254 -13.85 -3.50 11.83
N LYS A 255 -13.25 -4.63 11.46
CA LYS A 255 -12.35 -5.41 12.29
C LYS A 255 -10.89 -5.11 11.94
N TYR A 256 -10.05 -4.99 12.97
CA TYR A 256 -8.59 -4.92 12.80
C TYR A 256 -8.05 -6.31 12.43
N SER A 257 -7.67 -6.49 11.17
CA SER A 257 -7.20 -7.77 10.63
C SER A 257 -6.15 -7.56 9.54
N PRO A 258 -4.91 -7.15 9.91
CA PRO A 258 -3.83 -6.98 8.96
C PRO A 258 -3.61 -8.23 8.11
N ASN A 259 -3.53 -8.04 6.80
CA ASN A 259 -3.32 -9.10 5.82
C ASN A 259 -2.25 -8.62 4.81
N PRO A 260 -0.96 -8.72 5.16
CA PRO A 260 0.15 -8.35 4.28
C PRO A 260 0.21 -9.30 3.07
N ASN A 261 0.22 -8.74 1.87
CA ASN A 261 0.29 -9.47 0.61
C ASN A 261 1.39 -8.86 -0.27
N PRO A 262 2.54 -9.54 -0.41
CA PRO A 262 3.60 -9.06 -1.27
C PRO A 262 3.26 -9.27 -2.76
N PHE A 263 3.69 -8.36 -3.62
CA PHE A 263 3.44 -8.38 -5.06
C PHE A 263 4.54 -7.62 -5.84
N PHE A 264 4.57 -7.75 -7.17
CA PHE A 264 5.51 -6.98 -7.99
C PHE A 264 4.93 -5.65 -8.48
N SER A 265 5.79 -4.65 -8.47
CA SER A 265 5.58 -3.33 -9.04
C SER A 265 6.81 -2.94 -9.87
N LEU A 266 6.73 -1.79 -10.54
CA LEU A 266 7.89 -1.10 -11.09
C LEU A 266 8.15 0.16 -10.26
N GLU A 267 9.37 0.33 -9.77
CA GLU A 267 9.76 1.48 -8.95
C GLU A 267 10.42 2.57 -9.79
N LYS A 268 9.81 3.76 -9.77
CA LYS A 268 10.19 4.98 -10.49
C LYS A 268 10.61 4.77 -11.96
N PRO A 269 9.91 3.95 -12.77
CA PRO A 269 10.28 3.76 -14.16
C PRO A 269 10.09 5.02 -15.00
N MET A 270 10.92 5.15 -16.04
CA MET A 270 10.63 5.99 -17.20
C MET A 270 10.30 5.11 -18.41
N PHE A 271 9.45 5.59 -19.31
CA PHE A 271 9.06 4.88 -20.53
C PHE A 271 9.21 5.77 -21.75
N VAL A 272 9.46 5.17 -22.90
CA VAL A 272 9.22 5.79 -24.22
C VAL A 272 7.90 5.24 -24.75
N ILE A 273 6.95 6.14 -25.00
CA ILE A 273 5.68 5.80 -25.63
C ILE A 273 5.81 6.06 -27.13
N GLY A 274 5.49 5.05 -27.94
CA GLY A 274 5.52 5.15 -29.41
C GLY A 274 4.13 5.04 -30.03
N LEU A 275 3.80 5.97 -30.91
CA LEU A 275 2.56 6.01 -31.69
C LEU A 275 2.88 6.16 -33.19
N ARG A 276 2.03 5.57 -34.03
CA ARG A 276 2.05 5.79 -35.48
C ARG A 276 0.66 5.65 -36.07
N LEU A 277 0.44 6.24 -37.24
CA LEU A 277 -0.78 6.01 -38.01
C LEU A 277 -0.87 4.54 -38.47
N ALA A 278 -2.10 4.03 -38.45
CA ALA A 278 -2.44 2.77 -39.11
C ALA A 278 -2.41 2.97 -40.63
N SER A 279 -2.24 1.89 -41.40
CA SER A 279 -2.12 1.96 -42.87
C SER A 279 -3.35 2.56 -43.56
N ASN A 280 -4.51 2.56 -42.90
CA ASN A 280 -5.76 3.13 -43.36
C ASN A 280 -5.96 4.61 -42.95
N CYS A 281 -4.90 5.31 -42.51
CA CYS A 281 -4.93 6.71 -42.11
C CYS A 281 -3.64 7.44 -42.52
N GLN A 282 -3.77 8.66 -43.03
CA GLN A 282 -2.63 9.56 -43.33
C GLN A 282 -2.78 10.93 -42.62
N ASP A 283 -3.81 11.09 -41.81
CA ASP A 283 -4.12 12.33 -41.11
C ASP A 283 -3.27 12.47 -39.84
N ASN A 284 -2.32 13.40 -39.85
CA ASN A 284 -1.44 13.64 -38.71
C ASN A 284 -2.14 14.34 -37.54
N ASP A 285 -3.26 15.02 -37.77
CA ASP A 285 -4.01 15.70 -36.70
C ASP A 285 -4.71 14.67 -35.81
N ILE A 286 -5.21 13.57 -36.40
CA ILE A 286 -5.70 12.40 -35.65
C ILE A 286 -4.61 11.84 -34.72
N LEU A 287 -3.38 11.70 -35.23
CA LEU A 287 -2.25 11.19 -34.43
C LEU A 287 -1.91 12.12 -33.28
N GLU A 288 -1.87 13.43 -33.52
CA GLU A 288 -1.58 14.42 -32.47
C GLU A 288 -2.70 14.48 -31.43
N GLN A 289 -3.98 14.46 -31.84
CA GLN A 289 -5.11 14.45 -30.93
C GLN A 289 -5.09 13.20 -30.02
N VAL A 290 -4.84 12.01 -30.58
CA VAL A 290 -4.73 10.77 -29.79
C VAL A 290 -3.54 10.82 -28.83
N LYS A 291 -2.41 11.42 -29.25
CA LYS A 291 -1.26 11.65 -28.37
C LYS A 291 -1.62 12.58 -27.20
N GLN A 292 -2.37 13.65 -27.43
CA GLN A 292 -2.81 14.55 -26.36
C GLN A 292 -3.76 13.86 -25.37
N TRP A 293 -4.73 13.08 -25.85
CA TRP A 293 -5.57 12.26 -24.97
C TRP A 293 -4.76 11.24 -24.19
N LEU A 294 -3.76 10.60 -24.81
CA LEU A 294 -2.89 9.66 -24.11
C LEU A 294 -2.10 10.35 -23.01
N ILE A 295 -1.49 11.51 -23.26
CA ILE A 295 -0.73 12.28 -22.26
C ILE A 295 -1.62 12.62 -21.06
N LYS A 296 -2.79 13.22 -21.30
CA LYS A 296 -3.74 13.59 -20.23
C LYS A 296 -4.20 12.36 -19.44
N GLY A 297 -4.52 11.26 -20.12
CA GLY A 297 -4.96 10.03 -19.48
C GLY A 297 -3.85 9.38 -18.63
N LEU A 298 -2.60 9.41 -19.10
CA LEU A 298 -1.44 8.90 -18.35
C LEU A 298 -1.14 9.72 -17.09
N GLN A 299 -1.34 11.03 -17.13
CA GLN A 299 -1.22 11.91 -15.96
C GLN A 299 -2.31 11.64 -14.91
N ALA A 300 -3.52 11.25 -15.35
CA ALA A 300 -4.58 10.79 -14.45
C ALA A 300 -4.21 9.43 -13.82
N GLY A 301 -3.58 8.55 -14.60
CA GLY A 301 -2.89 7.34 -14.14
C GLY A 301 -3.37 6.06 -14.83
N VAL A 302 -2.49 5.07 -14.89
CA VAL A 302 -2.70 3.79 -15.59
C VAL A 302 -2.43 2.59 -14.68
N GLY A 303 -3.17 1.51 -14.90
CA GLY A 303 -3.01 0.26 -14.16
C GLY A 303 -3.84 0.23 -12.89
N SER A 304 -3.29 -0.33 -11.82
CA SER A 304 -4.04 -0.60 -10.59
C SER A 304 -3.61 0.29 -9.42
N GLN A 305 -4.52 0.51 -8.46
CA GLN A 305 -4.30 1.31 -7.25
C GLN A 305 -3.98 2.79 -7.52
N VAL A 306 -4.53 3.34 -8.61
CA VAL A 306 -4.24 4.72 -9.06
C VAL A 306 -4.65 5.77 -8.03
N ASN A 307 -5.80 5.61 -7.36
CA ASN A 307 -6.21 6.50 -6.24
C ASN A 307 -5.22 6.52 -5.07
N THR A 308 -4.28 5.58 -5.02
CA THR A 308 -3.28 5.44 -3.95
C THR A 308 -1.88 5.84 -4.43
N GLY A 309 -1.78 6.57 -5.54
CA GLY A 309 -0.52 7.11 -6.05
C GLY A 309 0.23 6.20 -7.03
N TYR A 310 -0.27 4.99 -7.31
CA TYR A 310 0.34 4.15 -8.34
C TYR A 310 0.03 4.64 -9.74
N GLY A 311 0.94 4.39 -10.68
CA GLY A 311 0.63 4.43 -12.11
C GLY A 311 0.42 5.81 -12.70
N GLN A 312 0.68 6.88 -11.94
CA GLN A 312 0.81 8.21 -12.51
C GLN A 312 2.02 8.22 -13.46
N LEU A 313 1.82 8.71 -14.69
CA LEU A 313 2.87 8.90 -15.68
C LEU A 313 2.83 10.33 -16.19
N ASN A 314 3.85 11.11 -15.85
CA ASN A 314 3.96 12.51 -16.26
C ASN A 314 4.93 12.62 -17.43
N PRO A 315 4.70 13.50 -18.42
CA PRO A 315 5.71 13.85 -19.41
C PRO A 315 7.02 14.25 -18.71
N ALA A 316 8.15 13.78 -19.22
CA ALA A 316 9.45 14.05 -18.61
C ALA A 316 9.66 15.58 -18.43
N GLY A 317 9.90 16.02 -17.19
CA GLY A 317 10.11 17.43 -16.86
C GLY A 317 8.86 18.30 -16.75
N LYS A 318 7.63 17.77 -16.87
CA LYS A 318 6.38 18.53 -16.71
C LYS A 318 5.43 17.87 -15.73
N LEU A 319 5.29 18.44 -14.53
CA LEU A 319 4.18 18.14 -13.62
C LEU A 319 3.07 19.17 -13.84
N GLU A 320 1.98 18.76 -14.50
CA GLU A 320 0.77 19.59 -14.54
C GLU A 320 0.00 19.44 -13.22
N LYS A 321 -0.32 20.56 -12.59
CA LYS A 321 -1.06 20.63 -11.32
C LYS A 321 -2.58 20.65 -11.51
N ASN A 322 -3.08 20.40 -12.71
CA ASN A 322 -4.47 20.68 -13.12
C ASN A 322 -5.56 19.96 -12.29
N HIS A 323 -5.19 18.93 -11.52
CA HIS A 323 -6.10 18.19 -10.65
C HIS A 323 -5.75 18.28 -9.16
N GLU A 324 -4.65 18.94 -8.80
CA GLU A 324 -4.22 19.12 -7.42
C GLU A 324 -5.06 20.23 -6.77
N PHE A 325 -5.65 19.96 -5.61
CA PHE A 325 -6.43 20.95 -4.85
C PHE A 325 -5.90 21.20 -3.44
N PHE A 326 -4.96 20.37 -2.98
CA PHE A 326 -4.31 20.57 -1.68
C PHE A 326 -2.91 19.96 -1.65
N ARG A 327 -2.01 20.66 -0.95
CA ARG A 327 -0.59 20.34 -0.83
C ARG A 327 -0.14 20.58 0.61
N VAL A 328 0.66 19.66 1.14
CA VAL A 328 1.22 19.73 2.49
C VAL A 328 2.63 19.16 2.47
N GLU A 329 3.63 19.97 2.81
CA GLU A 329 4.97 19.47 3.10
C GLU A 329 4.94 18.85 4.50
N PHE A 330 5.56 17.68 4.65
CA PHE A 330 5.50 16.94 5.90
C PHE A 330 6.85 16.37 6.29
N VAL A 331 7.02 16.21 7.60
CA VAL A 331 8.07 15.43 8.23
C VAL A 331 7.43 14.37 9.12
N ILE A 332 8.05 13.20 9.14
CA ILE A 332 7.72 12.07 9.99
C ILE A 332 8.94 11.75 10.82
N GLU A 333 8.79 11.79 12.14
CA GLU A 333 9.86 11.47 13.09
C GLU A 333 9.49 10.28 13.96
N GLY A 334 10.43 9.37 14.21
CA GLY A 334 10.24 8.23 15.09
C GLY A 334 10.34 6.89 14.38
N GLN A 335 9.30 6.06 14.49
CA GLN A 335 9.17 4.83 13.74
C GLN A 335 8.60 5.11 12.36
N LEU A 336 9.46 4.94 11.36
CA LEU A 336 9.14 5.26 9.97
C LEU A 336 8.06 4.34 9.38
N ILE A 337 7.53 4.78 8.24
CA ILE A 337 6.61 3.96 7.45
C ILE A 337 7.37 2.72 6.96
N HIS A 338 6.89 1.54 7.36
CA HIS A 338 7.41 0.28 6.84
C HIS A 338 6.94 0.08 5.39
N GLY A 339 7.91 0.03 4.48
CA GLY A 339 7.68 -0.31 3.08
C GLY A 339 7.49 -1.81 2.90
N ARG A 340 8.55 -2.58 3.11
CA ARG A 340 8.54 -4.03 2.93
C ARG A 340 9.48 -4.73 3.89
N GLN A 341 9.31 -6.04 4.03
CA GLN A 341 10.31 -6.92 4.64
C GLN A 341 11.10 -7.64 3.55
N ARG A 342 12.41 -7.73 3.72
CA ARG A 342 13.31 -8.50 2.85
C ARG A 342 14.24 -9.36 3.68
N PHE A 343 14.70 -10.49 3.15
CA PHE A 343 15.75 -11.28 3.77
C PHE A 343 17.10 -10.57 3.65
N ARG A 344 17.91 -10.66 4.72
CA ARG A 344 19.31 -10.20 4.65
C ARG A 344 20.11 -11.04 3.66
N ASN A 345 19.91 -12.36 3.70
CA ASN A 345 20.46 -13.31 2.76
C ASN A 345 19.34 -14.17 2.17
N VAL A 346 19.08 -14.00 0.87
CA VAL A 346 18.00 -14.74 0.20
C VAL A 346 18.30 -16.24 0.06
N ASN A 347 19.58 -16.63 0.07
CA ASN A 347 20.01 -18.04 0.02
C ASN A 347 19.99 -18.70 1.41
N GLN A 348 19.92 -17.90 2.48
CA GLN A 348 19.80 -18.38 3.86
C GLN A 348 18.79 -17.52 4.63
N PRO A 349 17.48 -17.70 4.38
CA PRO A 349 16.43 -16.82 4.90
C PRO A 349 16.15 -16.99 6.40
N TYR A 350 16.92 -17.81 7.12
CA TYR A 350 16.69 -18.19 8.52
C TYR A 350 17.88 -17.85 9.41
N GLN A 351 17.57 -17.41 10.63
CA GLN A 351 18.56 -17.05 11.63
C GLN A 351 19.30 -18.28 12.17
N ARG A 352 20.60 -18.14 12.45
CA ARG A 352 21.42 -19.15 13.12
C ARG A 352 21.86 -18.70 14.52
N GLY A 353 21.99 -19.67 15.43
CA GLY A 353 22.64 -19.51 16.72
C GLY A 353 24.16 -19.44 16.58
N ASN A 354 24.83 -19.10 17.69
CA ASN A 354 26.30 -19.09 17.74
C ASN A 354 26.88 -20.50 17.58
N ASP A 355 26.07 -21.53 17.88
CA ASP A 355 26.34 -22.96 17.67
C ASP A 355 26.10 -23.42 16.21
N GLY A 356 25.76 -22.50 15.31
CA GLY A 356 25.48 -22.78 13.90
C GLY A 356 24.10 -23.39 13.63
N ARG A 357 23.29 -23.68 14.66
CA ARG A 357 21.95 -24.29 14.51
C ARG A 357 20.91 -23.24 14.14
N PHE A 358 19.86 -23.64 13.43
CA PHE A 358 18.76 -22.71 13.14
C PHE A 358 18.00 -22.32 14.41
N ARG A 359 17.67 -21.04 14.54
CA ARG A 359 16.85 -20.54 15.64
C ARG A 359 15.37 -20.81 15.38
N THR A 360 14.66 -21.23 16.41
CA THR A 360 13.21 -21.41 16.38
C THR A 360 12.50 -20.41 17.29
N ASP A 361 11.25 -20.09 16.97
CA ASP A 361 10.35 -19.38 17.86
C ASP A 361 9.81 -20.31 18.96
N ASN A 362 9.00 -19.77 19.86
CA ASN A 362 8.43 -20.52 21.00
C ASN A 362 7.50 -21.65 20.56
N ASN A 363 7.11 -21.70 19.28
CA ASN A 363 6.27 -22.73 18.70
C ASN A 363 7.09 -23.73 17.86
N GLY A 364 8.43 -23.67 17.92
CA GLY A 364 9.32 -24.55 17.16
C GLY A 364 9.48 -24.18 15.68
N LYS A 365 8.92 -23.06 15.22
CA LYS A 365 9.03 -22.61 13.82
C LYS A 365 10.33 -21.85 13.59
N LEU A 366 10.99 -22.09 12.47
CA LEU A 366 12.24 -21.39 12.11
C LEU A 366 12.06 -19.88 12.07
N ARG A 367 12.98 -19.14 12.71
CA ARG A 367 12.97 -17.67 12.70
C ARG A 367 13.59 -17.15 11.41
N THR A 368 12.85 -16.30 10.71
CA THR A 368 13.35 -15.63 9.50
C THR A 368 14.39 -14.57 9.82
N ASP A 369 15.40 -14.44 8.96
CA ASP A 369 16.38 -13.36 9.01
C ASP A 369 15.99 -12.23 8.04
N ASN A 370 14.93 -11.51 8.43
CA ASN A 370 14.37 -10.40 7.68
C ASN A 370 14.75 -9.04 8.28
N ILE A 371 14.79 -8.04 7.41
CA ILE A 371 14.96 -6.63 7.73
C ILE A 371 13.80 -5.83 7.11
N ALA A 372 13.22 -4.92 7.88
CA ALA A 372 12.23 -3.98 7.38
C ALA A 372 12.95 -2.84 6.63
N THR A 373 12.42 -2.43 5.50
CA THR A 373 12.89 -1.27 4.74
C THR A 373 11.90 -0.14 4.90
N SER A 374 12.36 1.04 5.31
CA SER A 374 11.55 2.25 5.44
C SER A 374 11.32 2.90 4.08
N GLU A 375 10.08 3.29 3.78
CA GLU A 375 9.75 3.96 2.52
C GLU A 375 8.61 4.96 2.75
N VAL A 376 8.71 6.16 2.18
CA VAL A 376 7.60 7.12 2.15
C VAL A 376 6.56 6.64 1.15
N ARG A 377 5.33 6.37 1.61
CA ARG A 377 4.28 5.71 0.81
C ARG A 377 2.98 6.49 0.82
N PRO A 378 2.44 6.90 -0.34
CA PRO A 378 1.11 7.52 -0.42
C PRO A 378 -0.01 6.64 0.16
N VAL A 379 0.17 5.31 0.12
CA VAL A 379 -0.73 4.32 0.73
C VAL A 379 -0.94 4.56 2.22
N ALA A 380 0.11 4.96 2.95
CA ALA A 380 0.02 5.19 4.39
C ALA A 380 -0.88 6.41 4.68
N PHE A 381 -0.73 7.49 3.91
CA PHE A 381 -1.55 8.70 4.04
C PHE A 381 -3.00 8.43 3.69
N LYS A 382 -3.24 7.76 2.55
CA LYS A 382 -4.60 7.38 2.14
C LYS A 382 -5.28 6.50 3.19
N SER A 383 -4.55 5.54 3.75
CA SER A 383 -5.09 4.65 4.78
C SER A 383 -5.46 5.41 6.05
N MET A 384 -4.66 6.40 6.45
CA MET A 384 -4.95 7.24 7.62
C MET A 384 -6.11 8.22 7.38
N LEU A 385 -6.20 8.85 6.20
CA LEU A 385 -7.36 9.65 5.82
C LEU A 385 -8.64 8.81 5.84
N ARG A 386 -8.59 7.62 5.21
CA ARG A 386 -9.71 6.67 5.17
C ARG A 386 -10.10 6.21 6.59
N TYR A 387 -9.12 5.94 7.45
CA TYR A 387 -9.34 5.58 8.84
C TYR A 387 -10.11 6.66 9.60
N TRP A 388 -9.57 7.89 9.62
CA TRP A 388 -10.19 8.98 10.37
C TRP A 388 -11.55 9.36 9.81
N PHE A 389 -11.72 9.39 8.47
CA PHE A 389 -13.04 9.60 7.85
C PHE A 389 -14.06 8.62 8.40
N ARG A 390 -13.75 7.33 8.35
CA ARG A 390 -14.64 6.27 8.80
C ARG A 390 -14.96 6.39 10.29
N THR A 391 -13.95 6.67 11.10
CA THR A 391 -14.11 6.79 12.55
C THR A 391 -14.98 7.99 12.94
N PHE A 392 -14.85 9.15 12.27
CA PHE A 392 -15.76 10.28 12.46
C PHE A 392 -17.17 10.02 11.91
N ALA A 393 -17.27 9.42 10.72
CA ALA A 393 -18.54 9.16 10.06
C ALA A 393 -19.39 8.12 10.81
N LEU A 394 -18.79 7.08 11.39
CA LEU A 394 -19.50 6.09 12.22
C LEU A 394 -20.20 6.73 13.43
N GLY A 395 -19.64 7.84 13.96
CA GLY A 395 -20.24 8.58 15.07
C GLY A 395 -21.58 9.22 14.75
N VAL A 396 -21.92 9.41 13.47
CA VAL A 396 -23.13 10.14 13.02
C VAL A 396 -23.93 9.43 11.94
N LEU A 397 -23.38 8.40 11.28
CA LEU A 397 -24.01 7.65 10.18
C LEU A 397 -24.06 6.15 10.45
N GLU A 398 -25.05 5.47 9.86
CA GLU A 398 -25.13 4.01 9.86
C GLU A 398 -23.92 3.35 9.16
N PRO A 399 -23.45 2.16 9.62
CA PRO A 399 -22.26 1.53 9.06
C PRO A 399 -22.32 1.30 7.54
N THR A 400 -23.50 0.98 7.01
CA THR A 400 -23.74 0.81 5.57
C THR A 400 -23.50 2.09 4.80
N GLN A 401 -24.03 3.22 5.27
CA GLN A 401 -23.78 4.54 4.67
C GLN A 401 -22.30 4.92 4.75
N VAL A 402 -21.64 4.64 5.87
CA VAL A 402 -20.19 4.89 6.01
C VAL A 402 -19.40 4.08 4.98
N GLN A 403 -19.71 2.79 4.81
CA GLN A 403 -19.05 1.94 3.81
C GLN A 403 -19.26 2.46 2.38
N GLU A 404 -20.47 2.89 2.03
CA GLU A 404 -20.78 3.49 0.73
C GLU A 404 -19.95 4.75 0.47
N TRP A 405 -19.93 5.69 1.41
CA TRP A 405 -19.18 6.94 1.27
C TRP A 405 -17.67 6.75 1.31
N GLU A 406 -17.19 5.84 2.15
CA GLU A 406 -15.78 5.45 2.19
C GLU A 406 -15.32 4.93 0.82
N ASN A 407 -16.15 4.14 0.14
CA ASN A 407 -15.86 3.64 -1.20
C ASN A 407 -15.99 4.71 -2.29
N LYS A 408 -17.00 5.58 -2.25
CA LYS A 408 -17.12 6.72 -3.19
C LYS A 408 -15.90 7.62 -3.12
N ILE A 409 -15.43 7.95 -1.92
CA ILE A 409 -14.32 8.89 -1.71
C ILE A 409 -12.98 8.22 -1.99
N PHE A 410 -12.69 7.08 -1.35
CA PHE A 410 -11.35 6.48 -1.36
C PHE A 410 -11.19 5.33 -2.38
N GLY A 411 -12.29 4.86 -2.96
CA GLY A 411 -12.33 3.65 -3.77
C GLY A 411 -12.41 2.38 -2.91
N GLY A 412 -12.94 1.32 -3.51
CA GLY A 412 -13.16 0.04 -2.83
C GLY A 412 -13.43 -1.09 -3.79
N ILE A 413 -13.42 -2.31 -3.25
CA ILE A 413 -13.80 -3.54 -3.97
C ILE A 413 -15.12 -4.12 -3.48
N ASN A 414 -15.50 -3.84 -2.23
CA ASN A 414 -16.69 -4.37 -1.57
C ASN A 414 -17.53 -3.19 -1.05
N PRO A 415 -18.87 -3.19 -1.25
CA PRO A 415 -19.66 -4.26 -1.85
C PRO A 415 -19.55 -4.34 -3.38
N SER A 416 -19.15 -3.25 -4.03
CA SER A 416 -18.86 -3.22 -5.47
C SER A 416 -17.56 -2.48 -5.75
N LYS A 417 -16.93 -2.82 -6.87
CA LYS A 417 -15.69 -2.16 -7.31
C LYS A 417 -16.01 -0.71 -7.68
N GLN A 418 -15.43 0.23 -6.94
CA GLN A 418 -15.57 1.67 -7.16
C GLN A 418 -14.19 2.32 -7.24
N TYR A 419 -14.04 3.20 -8.22
CA TYR A 419 -12.89 4.07 -8.34
C TYR A 419 -13.18 5.35 -7.55
N GLY A 420 -12.28 5.71 -6.63
CA GLY A 420 -12.56 6.77 -5.66
C GLY A 420 -12.52 8.17 -6.27
N TRP A 421 -13.16 9.14 -5.63
CA TRP A 421 -13.08 10.56 -6.00
C TRP A 421 -11.77 11.24 -5.59
N LEU A 422 -11.07 10.69 -4.61
CA LEU A 422 -9.79 11.21 -4.11
C LEU A 422 -8.61 10.41 -4.66
N MET A 423 -7.61 11.10 -5.18
CA MET A 423 -6.28 10.54 -5.43
C MET A 423 -5.28 11.11 -4.42
N VAL A 424 -4.55 10.22 -3.75
CA VAL A 424 -3.51 10.57 -2.76
C VAL A 424 -2.14 10.26 -3.35
N ARG A 425 -1.27 11.27 -3.41
CA ARG A 425 0.07 11.18 -4.00
C ARG A 425 1.09 11.77 -3.03
N VAL A 426 2.34 11.34 -3.16
CA VAL A 426 3.47 11.94 -2.45
C VAL A 426 4.54 12.25 -3.48
N LEU A 427 4.95 13.52 -3.52
CA LEU A 427 6.09 13.99 -4.30
C LEU A 427 7.30 14.06 -3.39
N GLU A 428 8.49 13.85 -3.97
CA GLU A 428 9.77 14.06 -3.29
C GLU A 428 9.94 13.27 -1.97
N GLY A 429 9.17 12.18 -1.81
CA GLY A 429 9.24 11.33 -0.63
C GLY A 429 10.61 10.68 -0.48
N LYS A 430 11.27 10.93 0.65
CA LYS A 430 12.60 10.41 0.96
C LYS A 430 12.76 10.07 2.45
N THR A 431 13.61 9.09 2.72
CA THR A 431 14.10 8.79 4.06
C THR A 431 15.36 9.62 4.29
N ILE A 432 15.31 10.55 5.23
CA ILE A 432 16.44 11.41 5.62
C ILE A 432 17.38 10.64 6.54
N ARG A 433 16.80 9.94 7.54
CA ARG A 433 17.51 9.11 8.51
C ARG A 433 16.71 7.84 8.75
N ASP A 434 17.30 6.66 8.58
CA ASP A 434 16.55 5.41 8.81
C ASP A 434 16.37 5.14 10.32
N ASN A 435 15.53 4.16 10.67
CA ASN A 435 15.29 3.78 12.07
C ASN A 435 16.59 3.38 12.79
N ALA A 436 16.74 3.83 14.04
CA ALA A 436 17.85 3.48 14.92
C ALA A 436 18.15 1.97 14.96
N THR A 437 19.38 1.60 14.62
CA THR A 437 19.89 0.23 14.71
C THR A 437 20.64 0.00 16.03
N ASN A 438 21.41 1.00 16.46
CA ASN A 438 22.18 1.01 17.70
C ASN A 438 21.57 1.98 18.72
N GLN A 439 21.97 1.84 19.99
CA GLN A 439 21.47 2.68 21.08
C GLN A 439 21.84 4.16 20.90
N ASN A 440 22.97 4.44 20.27
CA ASN A 440 23.45 5.82 20.07
C ASN A 440 22.87 6.48 18.82
N ASP A 441 22.27 5.71 17.91
CA ASP A 441 21.59 6.25 16.73
C ASP A 441 20.41 7.13 17.16
N ASP A 442 20.05 8.10 16.32
CA ASP A 442 18.87 8.93 16.55
C ASP A 442 17.60 8.30 15.93
N PHE A 443 16.43 8.88 16.22
CA PHE A 443 15.15 8.40 15.69
C PHE A 443 15.10 8.50 14.15
N GLY A 444 14.26 7.69 13.49
CA GLY A 444 14.13 7.76 12.04
C GLY A 444 13.39 9.03 11.60
N GLU A 445 13.75 9.55 10.42
CA GLU A 445 13.19 10.76 9.84
C GLU A 445 12.89 10.58 8.34
N GLN A 446 11.67 10.94 7.94
CA GLN A 446 11.18 10.92 6.57
C GLN A 446 10.52 12.25 6.23
N SER A 447 10.64 12.68 4.98
CA SER A 447 9.94 13.87 4.50
C SER A 447 9.41 13.71 3.08
N GLY A 448 8.52 14.61 2.69
CA GLY A 448 7.97 14.67 1.35
C GLY A 448 6.82 15.65 1.26
N ILE A 449 6.16 15.67 0.10
CA ILE A 449 5.04 16.56 -0.16
C ILE A 449 3.79 15.73 -0.45
N LEU A 450 2.84 15.74 0.48
CA LEU A 450 1.52 15.14 0.29
C LEU A 450 0.72 16.02 -0.67
N THR A 451 0.21 15.42 -1.75
CA THR A 451 -0.68 16.11 -2.70
C THR A 451 -2.00 15.36 -2.84
N LEU A 452 -3.10 16.10 -2.72
CA LEU A 452 -4.46 15.57 -2.84
C LEU A 452 -5.06 16.08 -4.14
N ASN A 453 -5.53 15.14 -4.94
CA ASN A 453 -5.93 15.40 -6.32
C ASN A 453 -7.34 14.88 -6.57
N TYR A 454 -8.08 15.58 -7.42
CA TYR A 454 -9.34 15.12 -7.96
C TYR A 454 -9.11 13.91 -8.85
N SER A 455 -9.79 12.81 -8.53
CA SER A 455 -9.94 11.70 -9.46
C SER A 455 -10.77 12.13 -10.68
N PRO A 456 -10.55 11.56 -11.86
CA PRO A 456 -11.43 11.76 -13.00
C PRO A 456 -12.89 11.31 -12.79
N GLU A 457 -13.16 10.49 -11.77
CA GLU A 457 -14.50 9.97 -11.45
C GLU A 457 -15.35 10.93 -10.62
N ILE A 458 -14.77 12.03 -10.12
CA ILE A 458 -15.52 12.97 -9.32
C ILE A 458 -16.49 13.78 -10.20
N PRO A 459 -17.78 13.88 -9.83
CA PRO A 459 -18.69 14.81 -10.50
C PRO A 459 -18.20 16.25 -10.35
N GLN A 460 -18.27 17.04 -11.42
CA GLN A 460 -17.82 18.44 -11.41
C GLN A 460 -18.50 19.27 -10.30
N SER A 461 -19.79 19.02 -10.04
CA SER A 461 -20.57 19.67 -8.98
C SER A 461 -20.11 19.34 -7.56
N GLN A 462 -19.37 18.23 -7.37
CA GLN A 462 -18.94 17.75 -6.05
C GLN A 462 -17.48 18.10 -5.73
N LYS A 463 -16.72 18.68 -6.67
CA LYS A 463 -15.30 19.03 -6.47
C LYS A 463 -15.07 19.90 -5.23
N GLN A 464 -15.74 21.04 -5.15
CA GLN A 464 -15.58 21.97 -4.03
C GLN A 464 -15.99 21.36 -2.68
N ASN A 465 -17.06 20.56 -2.66
CA ASN A 465 -17.54 19.90 -1.44
C ASN A 465 -16.54 18.85 -0.95
N LEU A 466 -16.01 18.03 -1.86
CA LEU A 466 -14.97 17.06 -1.52
C LEU A 466 -13.71 17.76 -1.03
N GLU A 467 -13.27 18.83 -1.69
CA GLU A 467 -12.09 19.58 -1.26
C GLU A 467 -12.22 20.11 0.16
N LYS A 468 -13.37 20.73 0.50
CA LYS A 468 -13.65 21.20 1.87
C LYS A 468 -13.61 20.05 2.88
N LEU A 469 -14.24 18.91 2.57
CA LEU A 469 -14.24 17.74 3.42
C LEU A 469 -12.81 17.24 3.67
N ILE A 470 -12.05 17.04 2.59
CA ILE A 470 -10.73 16.43 2.63
C ILE A 470 -9.69 17.36 3.25
N LYS A 471 -9.77 18.69 3.06
CA LYS A 471 -8.89 19.65 3.74
C LYS A 471 -9.06 19.58 5.26
N ASN A 472 -10.30 19.64 5.76
CA ASN A 472 -10.56 19.53 7.20
C ASN A 472 -10.19 18.15 7.75
N LEU A 473 -10.49 17.07 7.03
CA LEU A 473 -10.06 15.72 7.40
C LEU A 473 -8.53 15.58 7.46
N THR A 474 -7.81 16.21 6.54
CA THR A 474 -6.34 16.20 6.53
C THR A 474 -5.79 16.95 7.74
N TRP A 475 -6.35 18.11 8.07
CA TRP A 475 -5.99 18.81 9.30
C TRP A 475 -6.22 17.92 10.53
N LEU A 476 -7.40 17.29 10.65
CA LEU A 476 -7.69 16.39 11.78
C LEU A 476 -6.70 15.22 11.85
N MET A 477 -6.38 14.59 10.71
CA MET A 477 -5.43 13.47 10.65
C MET A 477 -4.04 13.85 11.19
N PHE A 478 -3.52 15.04 10.87
CA PHE A 478 -2.20 15.51 11.32
C PHE A 478 -2.16 15.83 12.82
N HIS A 479 -3.31 16.09 13.46
CA HIS A 479 -3.37 16.52 14.86
C HIS A 479 -3.95 15.47 15.82
N LEU A 480 -4.33 14.28 15.32
CA LEU A 480 -4.93 13.20 16.13
C LEU A 480 -4.03 11.96 16.28
N GLY A 481 -2.92 11.91 15.55
CA GLY A 481 -1.93 10.86 15.66
C GLY A 481 -0.84 11.00 14.61
N GLY A 482 -0.04 9.94 14.48
CA GLY A 482 0.97 9.83 13.44
C GLY A 482 0.52 8.95 12.27
N ILE A 483 1.52 8.40 11.58
CA ILE A 483 1.35 7.53 10.41
C ILE A 483 2.25 6.29 10.53
N GLY A 484 1.88 5.21 9.83
CA GLY A 484 2.66 3.98 9.83
C GLY A 484 2.56 3.18 11.13
N GLN A 485 3.63 2.48 11.51
CA GLN A 485 3.60 1.56 12.66
C GLN A 485 3.45 2.29 14.00
N GLY A 486 3.98 3.51 14.09
CA GLY A 486 3.95 4.35 15.28
C GLY A 486 2.67 5.18 15.44
N ALA A 487 1.71 5.10 14.52
CA ALA A 487 0.63 6.09 14.37
C ALA A 487 -0.17 6.42 15.65
N ARG A 488 -0.33 5.48 16.59
CA ARG A 488 -1.14 5.66 17.80
C ARG A 488 -0.41 6.37 18.95
N ARG A 489 0.89 6.63 18.82
CA ARG A 489 1.74 7.14 19.89
C ARG A 489 2.66 8.24 19.36
N PRO A 490 2.91 9.31 20.12
CA PRO A 490 3.95 10.25 19.76
C PRO A 490 5.31 9.57 19.85
N LEU A 491 6.31 10.15 19.19
CA LEU A 491 7.70 9.72 19.31
C LEU A 491 8.14 9.72 20.78
N TYR A 492 8.77 8.64 21.22
CA TYR A 492 9.42 8.56 22.53
C TYR A 492 10.64 7.63 22.53
N SER A 493 11.59 7.94 23.42
CA SER A 493 12.81 7.15 23.59
C SER A 493 12.60 5.95 24.51
N ARG A 494 13.32 4.87 24.23
CA ARG A 494 13.39 3.65 25.03
C ARG A 494 14.83 3.30 25.41
N LYS A 495 15.78 4.19 25.16
CA LYS A 495 17.21 3.99 25.46
C LYS A 495 17.46 3.72 26.94
N ASN A 496 16.67 4.34 27.82
CA ASN A 496 16.80 4.21 29.28
C ASN A 496 16.10 2.95 29.85
N ARG A 497 15.70 2.00 29.00
CA ARG A 497 15.12 0.74 29.47
C ARG A 497 16.20 -0.12 30.13
N ASN A 498 15.84 -0.87 31.18
CA ASN A 498 16.68 -1.91 31.75
C ASN A 498 16.11 -3.33 31.46
N PRO A 499 16.86 -4.25 30.80
CA PRO A 499 18.08 -3.98 30.04
C PRO A 499 17.77 -3.17 28.76
N PRO A 500 18.72 -2.36 28.28
CA PRO A 500 18.57 -1.62 27.02
C PRO A 500 18.38 -2.59 25.87
N ARG A 501 17.33 -2.40 25.06
CA ARG A 501 17.08 -3.25 23.90
C ARG A 501 16.23 -2.57 22.82
N PRO A 502 16.48 -2.85 21.54
CA PRO A 502 15.69 -2.32 20.45
C PRO A 502 14.20 -2.76 20.52
N PRO A 503 13.30 -2.03 19.83
CA PRO A 503 13.55 -0.77 19.14
C PRO A 503 13.82 0.38 20.13
N TRP A 504 14.80 1.22 19.80
CA TRP A 504 15.32 2.31 20.64
C TRP A 504 14.38 3.50 20.72
N TYR A 505 13.60 3.74 19.67
CA TYR A 505 12.51 4.71 19.63
C TYR A 505 11.21 4.01 19.26
N ARG A 506 10.09 4.55 19.73
CA ARG A 506 8.75 4.09 19.37
C ARG A 506 7.81 5.27 19.15
N GLY A 507 6.68 5.00 18.50
CA GLY A 507 5.73 6.04 18.12
C GLY A 507 6.22 6.86 16.95
N CYS A 508 5.42 7.85 16.56
CA CYS A 508 5.63 8.66 15.37
C CYS A 508 5.02 10.05 15.58
N ASN A 509 5.76 11.10 15.27
CA ASN A 509 5.23 12.45 15.08
C ASN A 509 5.03 12.68 13.58
N LEU A 510 3.87 13.20 13.20
CA LEU A 510 3.57 13.65 11.85
C LEU A 510 3.42 15.17 11.89
N ILE A 511 4.34 15.87 11.24
CA ILE A 511 4.53 17.31 11.36
C ILE A 511 4.32 17.93 9.98
N THR A 512 3.68 19.08 9.92
CA THR A 512 3.60 19.91 8.71
C THR A 512 4.72 20.94 8.69
N GLU A 513 5.38 21.10 7.55
CA GLU A 513 6.28 22.21 7.28
C GLU A 513 5.53 23.23 6.42
N SER A 514 4.77 24.13 7.04
CA SER A 514 3.97 25.11 6.31
C SER A 514 3.80 26.40 7.11
N ASP A 515 4.04 27.52 6.44
CA ASP A 515 3.78 28.86 6.97
C ASP A 515 2.33 29.32 6.75
N ASP A 516 1.45 28.45 6.21
CA ASP A 516 0.04 28.77 6.00
C ASP A 516 -0.71 28.82 7.35
N ASN A 517 -1.42 29.91 7.59
CA ASN A 517 -2.28 30.12 8.76
C ASN A 517 -3.29 28.98 9.00
N PHE A 518 -3.63 28.20 7.96
CA PHE A 518 -4.45 27.00 8.08
C PHE A 518 -3.89 25.97 9.08
N TRP A 519 -2.56 25.89 9.19
CA TRP A 519 -1.81 24.97 10.04
C TRP A 519 -1.38 25.54 11.39
N THR A 520 -1.45 26.87 11.56
CA THR A 520 -1.04 27.53 12.80
C THR A 520 -1.84 27.01 13.99
N LEU A 521 -1.12 26.56 15.00
CA LEU A 521 -1.67 26.10 16.26
C LEU A 521 -1.60 27.23 17.30
N PRO A 522 -2.65 27.43 18.11
CA PRO A 522 -2.60 28.37 19.21
C PRO A 522 -1.72 27.85 20.35
N ASP A 523 -1.24 28.75 21.21
CA ASP A 523 -0.29 28.40 22.28
C ASP A 523 -0.94 27.75 23.51
N ASN A 524 -2.25 27.86 23.67
CA ASN A 524 -2.97 27.32 24.83
C ASN A 524 -4.13 26.39 24.46
N THR A 525 -4.47 25.54 25.42
CA THR A 525 -5.45 24.45 25.28
C THR A 525 -6.88 24.95 25.02
N LYS A 526 -7.27 26.12 25.54
CA LYS A 526 -8.62 26.70 25.33
C LYS A 526 -8.80 27.19 23.90
N GLN A 527 -7.85 27.93 23.37
CA GLN A 527 -7.91 28.35 21.97
C GLN A 527 -7.80 27.15 21.01
N PHE A 528 -7.01 26.14 21.36
CA PHE A 528 -6.95 24.89 20.58
C PHE A 528 -8.30 24.16 20.57
N GLN A 529 -8.99 24.11 21.71
CA GLN A 529 -10.34 23.54 21.78
C GLN A 529 -11.26 24.22 20.77
N GLU A 530 -11.32 25.55 20.72
CA GLU A 530 -12.18 26.27 19.76
C GLU A 530 -11.79 26.02 18.29
N LEU A 531 -10.49 26.00 17.99
CA LEU A 531 -9.99 25.66 16.66
C LEU A 531 -10.41 24.23 16.26
N PHE A 532 -10.23 23.27 17.16
CA PHE A 532 -10.57 21.87 16.93
C PHE A 532 -12.07 21.67 16.72
N LYS A 533 -12.91 22.30 17.56
CA LYS A 533 -14.38 22.29 17.41
C LYS A 533 -14.79 22.85 16.05
N THR A 534 -14.15 23.92 15.60
CA THR A 534 -14.38 24.51 14.28
C THR A 534 -14.00 23.54 13.15
N LYS A 535 -12.84 22.89 13.22
CA LYS A 535 -12.39 21.92 12.19
C LYS A 535 -13.30 20.70 12.10
N ILE A 536 -13.80 20.19 13.23
CA ILE A 536 -14.80 19.10 13.25
C ILE A 536 -16.13 19.57 12.67
N ARG A 537 -16.63 20.75 13.05
CA ARG A 537 -17.88 21.29 12.50
C ARG A 537 -17.79 21.43 10.98
N ASN A 538 -16.71 22.03 10.48
CA ASN A 538 -16.46 22.18 9.05
C ASN A 538 -16.37 20.83 8.32
N PHE A 539 -15.80 19.79 8.96
CA PHE A 539 -15.80 18.44 8.40
C PHE A 539 -17.23 17.89 8.26
N TYR A 540 -18.06 18.00 9.30
CA TYR A 540 -19.44 17.51 9.24
C TYR A 540 -20.31 18.31 8.28
N GLU A 541 -20.21 19.64 8.26
CA GLU A 541 -20.89 20.50 7.30
C GLU A 541 -20.50 20.13 5.85
N ALA A 542 -19.19 19.94 5.59
CA ALA A 542 -18.74 19.51 4.27
C ALA A 542 -19.28 18.12 3.90
N LEU A 543 -19.39 17.19 4.85
CA LEU A 543 -20.00 15.88 4.62
C LEU A 543 -21.50 16.01 4.30
N GLN A 544 -22.23 16.90 4.99
CA GLN A 544 -23.64 17.17 4.68
C GLN A 544 -23.81 17.77 3.28
N THR A 545 -22.92 18.68 2.86
CA THR A 545 -22.97 19.28 1.51
C THR A 545 -22.73 18.28 0.37
N LEU A 546 -22.14 17.11 0.66
CA LEU A 546 -22.07 16.01 -0.31
C LEU A 546 -23.41 15.27 -0.49
N GLY A 547 -24.46 15.65 0.24
CA GLY A 547 -25.79 15.05 0.17
C GLY A 547 -26.03 13.97 1.23
N VAL A 548 -25.32 14.02 2.36
CA VAL A 548 -25.50 13.07 3.48
C VAL A 548 -26.37 13.71 4.56
N ASN A 549 -27.45 13.04 4.97
CA ASN A 549 -28.33 13.56 5.99
C ASN A 549 -28.00 12.94 7.37
N PHE A 550 -27.66 13.79 8.34
CA PHE A 550 -27.44 13.42 9.75
C PHE A 550 -27.43 14.67 10.64
N ASN A 551 -27.56 14.48 11.95
CA ASN A 551 -27.44 15.54 12.95
C ASN A 551 -26.11 15.37 13.73
N SER A 552 -25.15 16.26 13.52
CA SER A 552 -23.85 16.21 14.21
C SER A 552 -23.92 16.45 15.71
N GLY A 553 -25.03 16.98 16.24
CA GLY A 553 -25.29 17.12 17.67
C GLY A 553 -25.84 15.85 18.33
N GLN A 554 -26.27 14.85 17.55
CA GLN A 554 -26.82 13.59 18.04
C GLN A 554 -25.87 12.44 17.68
N LEU A 555 -24.91 12.20 18.57
CA LEU A 555 -23.96 11.11 18.39
C LEU A 555 -24.62 9.75 18.54
N ARG A 556 -24.22 8.83 17.68
CA ARG A 556 -24.61 7.43 17.75
C ARG A 556 -23.87 6.72 18.88
N THR A 557 -24.38 5.56 19.28
CA THR A 557 -23.63 4.59 20.09
C THR A 557 -23.28 3.40 19.20
N CYS A 558 -21.99 3.24 18.89
CA CYS A 558 -21.53 2.21 17.97
C CYS A 558 -21.15 0.93 18.73
N GLY A 559 -22.11 0.02 18.88
CA GLY A 559 -21.90 -1.27 19.53
C GLY A 559 -21.76 -1.18 21.06
N ILE A 560 -21.41 -2.31 21.66
CA ILE A 560 -21.33 -2.44 23.12
C ILE A 560 -19.91 -2.15 23.60
N VAL A 561 -19.78 -1.29 24.62
CA VAL A 561 -18.52 -1.00 25.28
C VAL A 561 -18.39 -1.87 26.55
N ARG A 562 -17.26 -2.58 26.68
CA ARG A 562 -16.90 -3.39 27.86
C ARG A 562 -15.41 -3.27 28.13
N ASN A 563 -14.93 -3.81 29.24
CA ASN A 563 -13.51 -3.75 29.59
C ASN A 563 -12.52 -4.24 28.51
N ASN A 564 -12.92 -5.19 27.68
CA ASN A 564 -12.13 -5.77 26.60
C ASN A 564 -12.73 -5.53 25.20
N GLN A 565 -13.76 -4.69 25.09
CA GLN A 565 -14.51 -4.46 23.85
C GLN A 565 -14.81 -2.98 23.66
N TRP A 566 -14.57 -2.48 22.45
CA TRP A 566 -14.88 -1.12 22.03
C TRP A 566 -14.96 -1.05 20.51
N THR A 567 -15.50 0.05 20.00
CA THR A 567 -15.51 0.38 18.57
C THR A 567 -14.64 1.59 18.34
N GLU A 568 -13.85 1.58 17.25
CA GLU A 568 -13.04 2.73 16.84
C GLU A 568 -13.89 3.76 16.08
N ALA A 569 -14.87 4.35 16.77
CA ALA A 569 -15.79 5.36 16.29
C ALA A 569 -15.76 6.59 17.21
N ILE A 570 -15.84 7.79 16.63
CA ILE A 570 -15.98 9.06 17.36
C ILE A 570 -17.47 9.22 17.72
N ASP A 571 -17.95 8.34 18.59
CA ASP A 571 -19.35 8.16 18.96
C ASP A 571 -19.62 8.70 20.38
N ALA A 572 -20.81 8.46 20.93
CA ALA A 572 -21.17 8.89 22.29
C ALA A 572 -20.26 8.31 23.40
N ASN A 573 -19.52 7.23 23.11
CA ASN A 573 -18.58 6.59 24.03
C ASN A 573 -17.13 7.01 23.79
N CYS A 574 -16.85 7.84 22.80
CA CYS A 574 -15.53 8.40 22.58
C CYS A 574 -15.35 9.70 23.36
N ARG A 575 -14.13 9.96 23.82
CA ARG A 575 -13.72 11.27 24.31
C ARG A 575 -12.42 11.68 23.66
N ILE A 576 -12.32 12.96 23.32
CA ILE A 576 -11.07 13.58 22.91
C ILE A 576 -10.77 14.71 23.89
N PHE A 577 -9.54 14.75 24.38
CA PHE A 577 -9.04 15.80 25.27
C PHE A 577 -7.78 16.43 24.70
N VAL A 578 -7.57 17.69 25.05
CA VAL A 578 -6.26 18.33 24.98
C VAL A 578 -5.70 18.48 26.39
N CYS A 579 -4.43 18.16 26.61
CA CYS A 579 -3.78 18.32 27.90
C CYS A 579 -2.33 18.80 27.76
N SER A 580 -1.84 19.45 28.81
CA SER A 580 -0.46 19.89 28.94
C SER A 580 0.12 19.34 30.24
N GLY A 581 1.42 19.07 30.26
CA GLY A 581 2.14 18.59 31.43
C GLY A 581 3.55 18.18 31.07
N ASP A 582 4.35 17.92 32.10
CA ASP A 582 5.77 17.64 31.94
C ASP A 582 6.04 16.27 31.35
N GLU A 583 7.08 16.20 30.52
CA GLU A 583 7.62 14.94 30.06
C GLU A 583 8.23 14.13 31.22
N LYS A 584 8.03 12.82 31.20
CA LYS A 584 8.58 11.91 32.20
C LYS A 584 9.19 10.70 31.52
N PHE A 585 10.43 10.37 31.89
CA PHE A 585 11.16 9.20 31.40
C PHE A 585 11.26 9.15 29.86
N GLY A 586 11.45 10.31 29.22
CA GLY A 586 11.56 10.43 27.76
C GLY A 586 10.25 10.15 27.01
N LYS A 587 9.10 10.35 27.68
CA LYS A 587 7.75 10.26 27.14
C LYS A 587 7.00 11.56 27.40
N SER A 588 6.19 11.98 26.43
CA SER A 588 5.25 13.08 26.59
C SER A 588 4.27 12.81 27.75
N TYR A 589 3.76 13.86 28.40
CA TYR A 589 2.94 13.73 29.61
C TYR A 589 1.81 12.67 29.51
N ALA A 590 0.94 12.76 28.50
CA ALA A 590 -0.18 11.84 28.36
C ALA A 590 0.26 10.39 28.12
N LEU A 591 1.38 10.20 27.44
CA LEU A 591 1.99 8.88 27.21
C LEU A 591 2.66 8.34 28.47
N SER A 592 3.24 9.21 29.29
CA SER A 592 3.85 8.83 30.56
C SER A 592 2.78 8.33 31.54
N VAL A 593 1.62 9.01 31.60
CA VAL A 593 0.46 8.60 32.40
C VAL A 593 -0.08 7.26 31.90
N LEU A 594 -0.25 7.11 30.58
CA LEU A 594 -0.74 5.86 29.98
C LEU A 594 0.16 4.66 30.31
N HIS A 595 1.46 4.88 30.48
CA HIS A 595 2.44 3.85 30.80
C HIS A 595 2.80 3.77 32.30
N SER A 596 2.08 4.49 33.16
CA SER A 596 2.31 4.50 34.61
C SER A 596 2.00 3.15 35.25
N ASP A 597 2.59 2.91 36.43
CA ASP A 597 2.38 1.66 37.17
C ASP A 597 0.92 1.49 37.64
N GLU A 598 0.21 2.59 37.91
CA GLU A 598 -1.18 2.60 38.35
C GLU A 598 -2.17 2.01 37.31
N LEU A 599 -1.79 2.07 36.03
CA LEU A 599 -2.58 1.58 34.89
C LEU A 599 -2.08 0.23 34.36
N LYS A 600 -1.08 -0.38 35.03
CA LYS A 600 -0.63 -1.73 34.69
C LYS A 600 -1.59 -2.77 35.26
N PHE A 601 -1.74 -3.86 34.51
CA PHE A 601 -2.47 -5.06 34.92
C PHE A 601 -1.47 -6.20 35.11
N ASN A 602 -1.42 -6.80 36.31
CA ASN A 602 -0.45 -7.84 36.68
C ASN A 602 1.00 -7.45 36.34
N ASN A 603 1.43 -6.26 36.77
CA ASN A 603 2.76 -5.67 36.51
C ASN A 603 3.14 -5.53 35.02
N ASN A 604 2.16 -5.65 34.11
CA ASN A 604 2.34 -5.51 32.67
C ASN A 604 1.41 -4.42 32.11
N TYR A 605 1.72 -3.91 30.91
CA TYR A 605 0.80 -3.01 30.23
C TYR A 605 -0.53 -3.71 29.98
N ASP A 606 -1.64 -3.05 30.33
CA ASP A 606 -2.98 -3.57 30.06
C ASP A 606 -3.22 -3.61 28.54
N GLY A 607 -3.46 -4.80 28.00
CA GLY A 607 -3.68 -5.02 26.57
C GLY A 607 -4.95 -4.35 26.03
N ASN A 608 -5.95 -4.10 26.88
CA ASN A 608 -7.17 -3.40 26.52
C ASN A 608 -7.03 -1.87 26.61
N LEU A 609 -5.87 -1.37 27.04
CA LEU A 609 -5.55 0.05 27.12
C LEU A 609 -4.38 0.42 26.19
N CYS A 610 -3.27 -0.31 26.29
CA CYS A 610 -2.04 -0.09 25.52
C CYS A 610 -1.99 -0.89 24.20
N GLY A 611 -2.97 -1.78 23.96
CA GLY A 611 -2.93 -2.75 22.87
C GLY A 611 -2.06 -3.97 23.20
N LYS A 612 -2.25 -5.07 22.48
CA LYS A 612 -1.51 -6.32 22.67
C LYS A 612 -1.29 -7.05 21.35
N THR A 613 -0.11 -7.64 21.21
CA THR A 613 0.20 -8.62 20.16
C THR A 613 0.51 -9.96 20.83
N GLN A 614 -0.27 -11.00 20.57
CA GLN A 614 -0.01 -12.36 21.07
C GLN A 614 -0.28 -13.38 19.97
N GLY A 615 0.77 -14.06 19.50
CA GLY A 615 0.70 -14.92 18.32
C GLY A 615 0.14 -14.15 17.11
N ASN A 616 -0.87 -14.72 16.44
CA ASN A 616 -1.55 -14.09 15.31
C ASN A 616 -2.66 -13.09 15.71
N LYS A 617 -2.93 -12.90 17.01
CA LYS A 617 -3.96 -11.98 17.49
C LYS A 617 -3.36 -10.61 17.81
N VAL A 618 -3.85 -9.58 17.14
CA VAL A 618 -3.50 -8.18 17.39
C VAL A 618 -4.72 -7.44 17.90
N ILE A 619 -4.60 -6.86 19.08
CA ILE A 619 -5.57 -5.95 19.68
C ILE A 619 -4.96 -4.55 19.60
N PRO A 620 -5.49 -3.63 18.78
CA PRO A 620 -4.99 -2.26 18.74
C PRO A 620 -5.24 -1.56 20.08
N SER A 621 -4.52 -0.47 20.36
CA SER A 621 -4.84 0.35 21.55
C SER A 621 -6.08 1.22 21.29
N PRO A 622 -7.05 1.30 22.19
CA PRO A 622 -8.17 2.26 22.07
C PRO A 622 -7.76 3.72 22.26
N VAL A 623 -6.50 3.99 22.64
CA VAL A 623 -5.98 5.33 22.89
C VAL A 623 -5.12 5.76 21.72
N TRP A 624 -5.31 6.98 21.23
CA TRP A 624 -4.38 7.68 20.35
C TRP A 624 -3.87 8.92 21.05
N ILE A 625 -2.58 9.22 20.87
CA ILE A 625 -1.94 10.41 21.43
C ILE A 625 -1.16 11.08 20.31
N ALA A 626 -1.40 12.37 20.08
CA ALA A 626 -0.57 13.25 19.27
C ALA A 626 0.14 14.24 20.20
N ASN A 627 1.44 14.46 19.97
CA ASN A 627 2.19 15.51 20.65
C ASN A 627 2.37 16.68 19.69
N LEU A 628 1.85 17.86 20.07
CA LEU A 628 1.85 19.07 19.25
C LEU A 628 2.82 20.13 19.81
N GLY A 629 3.77 19.71 20.65
CA GLY A 629 4.69 20.61 21.36
C GLY A 629 4.06 21.13 22.65
N ASN A 630 3.31 22.24 22.56
CA ASN A 630 2.74 22.93 23.74
C ASN A 630 1.70 22.10 24.50
N TYR A 631 1.05 21.16 23.81
CA TYR A 631 0.04 20.26 24.36
C TYR A 631 -0.05 18.97 23.57
N GLN A 632 -0.79 18.02 24.13
CA GLN A 632 -1.09 16.73 23.53
C GLN A 632 -2.59 16.57 23.31
N VAL A 633 -2.95 15.94 22.20
CA VAL A 633 -4.33 15.55 21.89
C VAL A 633 -4.48 14.06 22.13
N VAL A 634 -5.45 13.69 22.96
CA VAL A 634 -5.68 12.31 23.40
C VAL A 634 -7.07 11.88 22.98
N THR A 635 -7.17 10.92 22.06
CA THR A 635 -8.44 10.28 21.67
C THR A 635 -8.58 8.94 22.37
N VAL A 636 -9.70 8.71 23.05
CA VAL A 636 -9.99 7.47 23.78
C VAL A 636 -11.34 6.90 23.31
N PHE A 637 -11.29 5.74 22.64
CA PHE A 637 -12.49 5.01 22.21
C PHE A 637 -13.07 4.17 23.35
N GLY A 638 -14.38 4.17 23.57
CA GLY A 638 -14.99 3.41 24.67
C GLY A 638 -14.59 3.96 26.06
N ALA A 639 -14.41 5.27 26.15
CA ALA A 639 -13.93 6.04 27.29
C ALA A 639 -14.78 5.88 28.57
N ASN A 640 -16.04 5.47 28.44
CA ASN A 640 -16.97 5.36 29.56
C ASN A 640 -16.71 4.13 30.46
N GLU A 641 -15.86 3.20 30.02
CA GLU A 641 -15.58 1.93 30.70
C GLU A 641 -14.11 1.74 31.05
N ASN A 642 -13.85 1.07 32.17
CA ASN A 642 -12.49 0.67 32.59
C ASN A 642 -11.91 -0.37 31.61
N PRO A 643 -10.60 -0.35 31.31
CA PRO A 643 -9.54 0.46 31.94
C PRO A 643 -9.42 1.90 31.39
N ARG A 644 -10.19 2.25 30.36
CA ARG A 644 -10.03 3.51 29.62
C ARG A 644 -10.57 4.71 30.38
N ARG A 645 -11.67 4.53 31.12
CA ARG A 645 -12.20 5.54 32.03
C ARG A 645 -11.16 5.91 33.10
N LYS A 646 -10.56 4.91 33.74
CA LYS A 646 -9.46 5.13 34.71
C LYS A 646 -8.31 5.94 34.12
N TYR A 647 -7.84 5.61 32.92
CA TYR A 647 -6.79 6.40 32.25
C TYR A 647 -7.17 7.89 32.11
N LEU A 648 -8.41 8.16 31.70
CA LEU A 648 -8.91 9.52 31.61
C LEU A 648 -8.95 10.20 32.97
N GLU A 649 -9.42 9.53 34.02
CA GLU A 649 -9.45 10.07 35.40
C GLU A 649 -8.05 10.45 35.90
N THR A 650 -7.02 9.64 35.58
CA THR A 650 -5.63 9.91 35.97
C THR A 650 -5.02 11.14 35.25
N LEU A 651 -5.47 11.47 34.04
CA LEU A 651 -5.00 12.66 33.32
C LEU A 651 -5.44 13.95 34.02
N GLN A 652 -4.47 14.73 34.48
CA GLN A 652 -4.68 16.05 35.09
C GLN A 652 -4.63 17.15 34.02
N SER A 653 -5.12 18.36 34.36
CA SER A 653 -5.02 19.56 33.51
C SER A 653 -5.47 19.33 32.06
N LYS A 654 -6.62 18.64 31.89
CA LYS A 654 -7.20 18.28 30.60
C LYS A 654 -8.45 19.09 30.29
N VAL A 655 -8.62 19.46 29.03
CA VAL A 655 -9.83 20.11 28.49
C VAL A 655 -10.47 19.17 27.48
N GLN A 656 -11.75 18.84 27.67
CA GLN A 656 -12.48 17.99 26.73
C GLN A 656 -12.81 18.77 25.45
N ILE A 657 -12.42 18.23 24.29
CA ILE A 657 -12.70 18.85 22.99
C ILE A 657 -13.73 18.06 22.16
N PHE A 658 -14.05 16.84 22.58
CA PHE A 658 -15.15 16.02 22.03
C PHE A 658 -15.77 15.11 23.11
N PRO A 659 -17.11 14.93 23.16
CA PRO A 659 -18.15 15.54 22.31
C PRO A 659 -18.18 17.08 22.40
N LEU A 660 -18.75 17.71 21.36
CA LEU A 660 -18.76 19.17 21.17
C LEU A 660 -19.51 19.93 22.26
#